data_AF-A0A2V9JQB6-F1
#
_entry.id   AF-A0A2V9JQB6-F1
#
_cell.length_a   1.000
_cell.length_b   1.000
_cell.length_c   1.000
_cell.angle_alpha   90.00
_cell.angle_beta   90.00
_cell.angle_gamma   90.00
#
_symmetry.space_group_name_H-M   'P 1'
#
loop_
_entity.id
_entity.type
_entity.pdbx_description
1 polymer ?
#
loop_
_entity_poly.entity_id
_entity_poly.type
_entity_poly.pdbx_seq_one_letter_code
_entity_poly.pdbx_strand_id
1 'polypeptide(L)'
;MSKTTAVFGKHTIELSNLDKVLFPEDGIVKAELIEYYLKIAPTILRHIKGRPLSLVRYPDGIHGTTFFQKNRPGWAPDWIEHVALGDDEKTEYMLANEEAALAWLANLACIELHQFHWSLPNIAKPDYIVYDLDPPEGSPFERVIEVAFELKADLESLGYRPFVKTTGGKGLHVLTPLLPKFDNDRVFEAAGAVARPFVEAHARSTTLHLKKEARKGRILVDIYRNRTSQSIVAPYSVRGRVRAPVSMPLEWAELQELSDPAAWNLHTVPARVVRGGDAWEAFAAYAVDLHTTLAPSERADRQTPESLHDYEKKRSFTRTPEPPPAPAAGGGDSFVLHRHHASRLHYDLRLERDGVLRSWAVPKGLPPRPGVKRLAVNTEDHPLDYLRFEGKIPKGEYGGGDMWIFALGKYQITKDKKDGFYFRLRSPEINAEYRMIHTRDKDWLIERVDALQVDWLRDPIDPMLAQSSAKPPDSPNYLYEVKWDGIRAMLALDEGQLTIRSRSRRDVTRFFPELAPAEDAFRATAALFDAEIVCLDPAAKPVFEHVVWRLHQASDGAIERARAKHPAVCYIFDCLYLDGRPICGEPLERRREWLADAVRPNPVFRVSEVLDDGRALWEAAKQMGLEGIMAKERRSPYLPGKRSASWLKIKTRNTTECVIIGYTRGKGDRAPLFGALHLGRYDGERLRYVGKVGTGFDDRLLKTVFKELKAIPQGPRPVETRPVDDASTVWLEPRLVCEVEYASLTTCARTSIPATASIREEKDAINRHPVSNGGVRPSPVYLFSLISRRQLMRSIWKGHIRFSLVTIPVRVYNAIDTAQTIHFNQLHRECNGPIGYDKRCKKCNQIVKNEEIVKGYQYEPEQYVVVEPADLEKLKLASTKIIEIEGFVDVKEVHPTLYEAPYFAGPDGPVAAKAYALLGEALRESGKVGIGKVVLRDREDVVMIAPLDGALVLYRLRYPSEVRSVRDVPQLEGSRNVDGEQLKLARHLVETMATSFDRIDVRDRYHEALREIIDAKIQGREIVSYAPQEQPVVDIMTALKASIEKAKSQREPMIKATGKAKAEVEEETGVGEKAAAAPRSGKTTRRKQA
;
A
#
# COMPACT_ATOMS: atom_id res chain seq x y z
N MET A 1 -29.75 18.39 -5.54
CA MET A 1 -28.33 18.27 -5.93
C MET A 1 -27.51 18.13 -4.66
N SER A 2 -26.90 16.98 -4.41
CA SER A 2 -26.06 16.80 -3.21
C SER A 2 -24.79 17.65 -3.38
N LYS A 3 -24.56 18.51 -2.40
CA LYS A 3 -23.33 19.28 -2.24
C LYS A 3 -22.62 18.70 -1.03
N THR A 4 -21.36 18.32 -1.18
CA THR A 4 -20.53 17.77 -0.12
C THR A 4 -19.27 18.62 -0.01
N THR A 5 -18.96 19.06 1.19
CA THR A 5 -17.73 19.81 1.45
C THR A 5 -16.59 18.86 1.76
N ALA A 6 -15.45 19.02 1.09
CA ALA A 6 -14.24 18.23 1.31
C ALA A 6 -13.03 19.15 1.51
N VAL A 7 -12.07 18.71 2.33
CA VAL A 7 -10.85 19.46 2.63
C VAL A 7 -9.67 18.84 1.86
N PHE A 8 -8.98 19.64 1.07
CA PHE A 8 -7.77 19.28 0.33
C PHE A 8 -6.64 20.22 0.74
N GLY A 9 -5.69 19.70 1.53
CA GLY A 9 -4.64 20.53 2.15
C GLY A 9 -5.24 21.59 3.08
N LYS A 10 -4.98 22.87 2.79
CA LYS A 10 -5.53 24.02 3.54
C LYS A 10 -6.86 24.54 2.97
N HIS A 11 -7.34 23.98 1.85
CA HIS A 11 -8.50 24.48 1.12
C HIS A 11 -9.73 23.61 1.36
N THR A 12 -10.86 24.27 1.58
CA THR A 12 -12.17 23.62 1.70
C THR A 12 -12.92 23.85 0.39
N ILE A 13 -13.35 22.77 -0.26
CA ILE A 13 -13.99 22.80 -1.58
C ILE A 13 -15.39 22.17 -1.49
N GLU A 14 -16.40 22.87 -2.01
CA GLU A 14 -17.74 22.33 -2.19
C GLU A 14 -17.81 21.50 -3.48
N LEU A 15 -17.91 20.18 -3.34
CA LEU A 15 -18.11 19.25 -4.44
C LEU A 15 -19.60 19.08 -4.69
N SER A 16 -20.02 19.08 -5.95
CA SER A 16 -21.44 18.99 -6.32
C SER A 16 -21.68 17.89 -7.35
N ASN A 17 -22.90 17.37 -7.49
CA ASN A 17 -23.29 16.48 -8.60
C ASN A 17 -22.32 15.31 -8.85
N LEU A 18 -21.89 14.65 -7.76
CA LEU A 18 -20.83 13.64 -7.78
C LEU A 18 -21.21 12.37 -8.55
N ASP A 19 -22.50 12.06 -8.58
CA ASP A 19 -23.15 10.96 -9.31
C ASP A 19 -23.41 11.26 -10.78
N LYS A 20 -23.09 12.48 -11.26
CA LYS A 20 -23.29 12.87 -12.65
C LYS A 20 -22.41 12.00 -13.56
N VAL A 21 -23.05 11.25 -14.45
CA VAL A 21 -22.37 10.44 -15.47
C VAL A 21 -21.71 11.36 -16.50
N LEU A 22 -20.39 11.24 -16.65
CA LEU A 22 -19.60 11.98 -17.63
C LEU A 22 -19.27 11.13 -18.87
N PHE A 23 -19.13 9.82 -18.70
CA PHE A 23 -18.91 8.86 -19.79
C PHE A 23 -20.01 7.79 -19.77
N PRO A 24 -21.11 7.98 -20.52
CA PRO A 24 -22.28 7.10 -20.44
C PRO A 24 -22.02 5.64 -20.77
N GLU A 25 -21.17 5.36 -21.75
CA GLU A 25 -20.84 4.00 -22.20
C GLU A 25 -20.06 3.20 -21.16
N ASP A 26 -19.23 3.89 -20.38
CA ASP A 26 -18.36 3.29 -19.37
C ASP A 26 -18.95 3.39 -17.96
N GLY A 27 -20.05 4.11 -17.80
CA GLY A 27 -20.68 4.38 -16.50
C GLY A 27 -19.86 5.29 -15.59
N ILE A 28 -18.86 6.01 -16.11
CA ILE A 28 -17.93 6.80 -15.30
C ILE A 28 -18.60 8.10 -14.84
N VAL A 29 -18.63 8.32 -13.53
CA VAL A 29 -19.23 9.49 -12.90
C VAL A 29 -18.20 10.57 -12.53
N LYS A 30 -18.67 11.79 -12.26
CA LYS A 30 -17.80 12.92 -11.89
C LYS A 30 -16.96 12.63 -10.64
N ALA A 31 -17.47 11.88 -9.67
CA ALA A 31 -16.70 11.47 -8.50
C ALA A 31 -15.44 10.66 -8.88
N GLU A 32 -15.52 9.78 -9.87
CA GLU A 32 -14.39 8.96 -10.32
C GLU A 32 -13.34 9.80 -11.05
N LEU A 33 -13.76 10.81 -11.81
CA LEU A 33 -12.84 11.78 -12.41
C LEU A 33 -12.06 12.57 -11.34
N ILE A 34 -12.74 13.03 -10.29
CA ILE A 34 -12.10 13.71 -9.16
C ILE A 34 -11.14 12.76 -8.45
N GLU A 35 -11.57 11.53 -8.17
CA GLU A 35 -10.76 10.52 -7.50
C GLU A 35 -9.50 10.17 -8.32
N TYR A 36 -9.62 10.05 -9.64
CA TYR A 36 -8.49 9.82 -10.54
C TYR A 36 -7.44 10.93 -10.43
N TYR A 37 -7.87 12.19 -10.56
CA TYR A 37 -6.93 13.32 -10.51
C TYR A 37 -6.26 13.44 -9.13
N LEU A 38 -6.96 13.11 -8.05
CA LEU A 38 -6.37 13.05 -6.71
C LEU A 38 -5.35 11.91 -6.58
N LYS A 39 -5.66 10.71 -7.07
CA LYS A 39 -4.73 9.56 -7.04
C LYS A 39 -3.46 9.81 -7.83
N ILE A 40 -3.57 10.52 -8.97
CA ILE A 40 -2.43 10.81 -9.84
C ILE A 40 -1.76 12.15 -9.51
N ALA A 41 -2.30 12.95 -8.58
CA ALA A 41 -1.82 14.28 -8.24
C ALA A 41 -0.30 14.34 -7.96
N PRO A 42 0.30 13.42 -7.18
CA PRO A 42 1.75 13.43 -6.93
C PRO A 42 2.62 13.27 -8.17
N THR A 43 2.06 12.70 -9.24
CA THR A 43 2.74 12.45 -10.53
C THR A 43 2.42 13.54 -11.53
N ILE A 44 1.13 13.81 -11.82
CA ILE A 44 0.73 14.81 -12.83
C ILE A 44 1.23 16.21 -12.50
N LEU A 45 1.24 16.60 -11.21
CA LEU A 45 1.73 17.91 -10.78
C LEU A 45 3.21 18.12 -11.09
N ARG A 46 4.03 17.06 -11.22
CA ARG A 46 5.43 17.20 -11.66
C ARG A 46 5.55 17.70 -13.10
N HIS A 47 4.53 17.46 -13.92
CA HIS A 47 4.50 17.82 -15.33
C HIS A 47 3.79 19.14 -15.60
N ILE A 48 2.71 19.44 -14.87
CA ILE A 48 1.84 20.60 -15.16
C ILE A 48 2.04 21.80 -14.23
N LYS A 49 2.72 21.64 -13.09
CA LYS A 49 2.88 22.72 -12.12
C LYS A 49 3.60 23.92 -12.75
N GLY A 50 3.08 25.12 -12.49
CA GLY A 50 3.58 26.37 -13.05
C GLY A 50 3.28 26.55 -14.55
N ARG A 51 2.59 25.62 -15.22
CA ARG A 51 2.20 25.74 -16.63
C ARG A 51 0.81 26.36 -16.75
N PRO A 52 0.63 27.38 -17.61
CA PRO A 52 -0.70 27.84 -18.03
C PRO A 52 -1.52 26.70 -18.63
N LEU A 53 -2.77 26.56 -18.19
CA LEU A 53 -3.68 25.53 -18.66
C LEU A 53 -4.84 26.10 -19.47
N SER A 54 -5.06 25.53 -20.65
CA SER A 54 -6.34 25.59 -21.35
C SER A 54 -7.19 24.38 -20.95
N LEU A 55 -8.45 24.61 -20.62
CA LEU A 55 -9.34 23.61 -20.05
C LEU A 55 -10.41 23.20 -21.05
N VAL A 56 -10.68 21.90 -21.17
CA VAL A 56 -11.85 21.40 -21.92
C VAL A 56 -12.83 20.78 -20.95
N ARG A 57 -13.99 21.44 -20.82
CA ARG A 57 -15.04 21.07 -19.88
C ARG A 57 -16.19 20.41 -20.59
N TYR A 58 -16.75 19.39 -19.92
CA TYR A 58 -17.89 18.61 -20.37
C TYR A 58 -18.95 18.61 -19.27
N PRO A 59 -19.62 19.75 -19.01
CA PRO A 59 -20.57 19.86 -17.91
C PRO A 59 -21.63 18.76 -17.94
N ASP A 60 -22.08 18.37 -19.14
CA ASP A 60 -23.13 17.36 -19.37
C ASP A 60 -22.61 16.02 -19.93
N GLY A 61 -21.31 15.75 -19.73
CA GLY A 61 -20.66 14.53 -20.22
C GLY A 61 -20.18 14.61 -21.67
N ILE A 62 -19.52 13.55 -22.14
CA ILE A 62 -18.76 13.55 -23.42
C ILE A 62 -19.62 13.76 -24.67
N HIS A 63 -20.91 13.47 -24.61
CA HIS A 63 -21.89 13.68 -25.70
C HIS A 63 -22.66 14.99 -25.58
N GLY A 64 -22.48 15.72 -24.47
CA GLY A 64 -23.12 16.99 -24.20
C GLY A 64 -22.35 18.18 -24.79
N THR A 65 -22.66 19.39 -24.30
CA THR A 65 -21.95 20.60 -24.72
C THR A 65 -20.52 20.60 -24.18
N THR A 66 -19.58 20.94 -25.06
CA THR A 66 -18.15 21.06 -24.74
C THR A 66 -17.73 22.53 -24.69
N PHE A 67 -16.90 22.89 -23.71
CA PHE A 67 -16.43 24.26 -23.52
C PHE A 67 -14.91 24.28 -23.49
N PHE A 68 -14.31 25.02 -24.42
CA PHE A 68 -12.89 25.34 -24.37
C PHE A 68 -12.70 26.63 -23.59
N GLN A 69 -12.13 26.53 -22.39
CA GLN A 69 -11.99 27.65 -21.46
C GLN A 69 -10.52 27.99 -21.26
N LYS A 70 -10.13 29.19 -21.69
CA LYS A 70 -8.80 29.77 -21.46
C LYS A 70 -8.79 30.71 -20.27
N ASN A 71 -9.79 31.59 -20.21
CA ASN A 71 -9.87 32.62 -19.20
C ASN A 71 -10.39 32.07 -17.85
N ARG A 72 -9.80 32.54 -16.76
CA ARG A 72 -10.28 32.32 -15.40
C ARG A 72 -11.70 32.89 -15.25
N PRO A 73 -12.66 32.13 -14.69
CA PRO A 73 -13.96 32.69 -14.36
C PRO A 73 -13.84 33.69 -13.22
N GLY A 74 -14.57 34.81 -13.28
CA GLY A 74 -14.55 35.82 -12.20
C GLY A 74 -15.06 35.33 -10.84
N TRP A 75 -15.75 34.19 -10.79
CA TRP A 75 -16.18 33.52 -9.55
C TRP A 75 -15.21 32.43 -9.06
N ALA A 76 -14.08 32.23 -9.74
CA ALA A 76 -13.09 31.25 -9.30
C ALA A 76 -12.47 31.69 -7.96
N PRO A 77 -12.31 30.78 -6.99
CA PRO A 77 -11.77 31.11 -5.67
C PRO A 77 -10.43 31.86 -5.75
N ASP A 78 -10.22 32.83 -4.86
CA ASP A 78 -9.03 33.71 -4.87
C ASP A 78 -7.69 32.96 -4.83
N TRP A 79 -7.69 31.77 -4.21
CA TRP A 79 -6.52 30.91 -4.10
C TRP A 79 -6.18 30.13 -5.37
N ILE A 80 -7.05 30.10 -6.39
CA ILE A 80 -6.71 29.54 -7.71
C ILE A 80 -5.71 30.48 -8.40
N GLU A 81 -4.46 30.04 -8.44
CA GLU A 81 -3.39 30.77 -9.11
C GLU A 81 -3.64 30.86 -10.62
N HIS A 82 -3.17 31.97 -11.21
CA HIS A 82 -3.35 32.28 -12.61
C HIS A 82 -2.20 33.17 -13.11
N VAL A 83 -2.06 33.24 -14.43
CA VAL A 83 -1.12 34.14 -15.11
C VAL A 83 -1.82 34.83 -16.27
N ALA A 84 -1.66 36.14 -16.35
CA ALA A 84 -2.16 36.98 -17.43
C ALA A 84 -1.24 36.88 -18.66
N LEU A 85 -1.80 36.55 -19.83
CA LEU A 85 -1.07 36.38 -21.09
C LEU A 85 -1.82 36.99 -22.28
N GLY A 86 -1.07 37.35 -23.32
CA GLY A 86 -1.56 37.96 -24.58
C GLY A 86 -1.06 39.39 -24.76
N ASP A 87 -1.22 39.96 -25.96
CA ASP A 87 -0.67 41.29 -26.32
C ASP A 87 -1.22 42.43 -25.42
N ASP A 88 -2.42 42.25 -24.87
CA ASP A 88 -3.06 43.16 -23.91
C ASP A 88 -3.01 42.64 -22.46
N GLU A 89 -2.37 41.49 -22.20
CA GLU A 89 -2.39 40.76 -20.91
C GLU A 89 -3.81 40.45 -20.35
N LYS A 90 -4.85 40.51 -21.18
CA LYS A 90 -6.25 40.37 -20.72
C LYS A 90 -6.71 38.94 -20.44
N THR A 91 -5.98 37.91 -20.89
CA THR A 91 -6.42 36.51 -20.71
C THR A 91 -5.72 35.88 -19.53
N GLU A 92 -6.48 35.58 -18.48
CA GLU A 92 -5.98 34.93 -17.26
C GLU A 92 -6.05 33.41 -17.40
N TYR A 93 -4.91 32.76 -17.61
CA TYR A 93 -4.81 31.31 -17.64
C TYR A 93 -4.64 30.76 -16.23
N MET A 94 -5.39 29.72 -15.88
CA MET A 94 -5.29 29.07 -14.56
C MET A 94 -4.05 28.17 -14.47
N LEU A 95 -3.52 28.04 -13.25
CA LEU A 95 -2.40 27.16 -12.90
C LEU A 95 -2.86 26.07 -11.93
N ALA A 96 -2.45 24.83 -12.17
CA ALA A 96 -2.67 23.71 -11.24
C ALA A 96 -1.38 23.39 -10.48
N ASN A 97 -1.15 24.07 -9.34
CA ASN A 97 0.08 23.96 -8.56
C ASN A 97 0.00 23.00 -7.36
N GLU A 98 -1.22 22.54 -7.05
CA GLU A 98 -1.55 21.72 -5.88
C GLU A 98 -2.78 20.83 -6.15
N GLU A 99 -2.99 19.84 -5.29
CA GLU A 99 -4.06 18.84 -5.42
C GLU A 99 -5.46 19.46 -5.34
N ALA A 100 -5.61 20.51 -4.51
CA ALA A 100 -6.85 21.26 -4.37
C ALA A 100 -7.29 21.90 -5.70
N ALA A 101 -6.35 22.45 -6.47
CA ALA A 101 -6.63 23.03 -7.78
C ALA A 101 -7.11 21.95 -8.76
N LEU A 102 -6.48 20.77 -8.79
CA LEU A 102 -6.91 19.65 -9.62
C LEU A 102 -8.32 19.16 -9.27
N ALA A 103 -8.61 18.98 -7.97
CA ALA A 103 -9.92 18.57 -7.51
C ALA A 103 -11.00 19.60 -7.88
N TRP A 104 -10.69 20.90 -7.76
CA TRP A 104 -11.59 21.97 -8.16
C TRP A 104 -11.87 21.96 -9.68
N LEU A 105 -10.82 21.83 -10.50
CA LEU A 105 -10.95 21.74 -11.96
C LEU A 105 -11.81 20.53 -12.37
N ALA A 106 -11.56 19.36 -11.79
CA ALA A 106 -12.34 18.15 -12.04
C ALA A 106 -13.81 18.31 -11.59
N ASN A 107 -14.07 18.99 -10.47
CA ASN A 107 -15.43 19.29 -9.99
C ASN A 107 -16.22 20.19 -10.97
N LEU A 108 -15.54 21.02 -11.76
CA LEU A 108 -16.13 21.80 -12.85
C LEU A 108 -16.40 20.99 -14.13
N ALA A 109 -16.25 19.66 -14.06
CA ALA A 109 -16.28 18.73 -15.17
C ALA A 109 -15.22 19.05 -16.24
N CYS A 110 -14.06 19.55 -15.82
CA CYS A 110 -12.89 19.66 -16.69
C CYS A 110 -12.30 18.26 -16.88
N ILE A 111 -12.46 17.71 -18.09
CA ILE A 111 -11.94 16.38 -18.42
C ILE A 111 -10.54 16.49 -19.02
N GLU A 112 -10.29 17.46 -19.90
CA GLU A 112 -8.98 17.61 -20.54
C GLU A 112 -8.23 18.85 -20.05
N LEU A 113 -6.99 18.63 -19.60
CA LEU A 113 -6.03 19.67 -19.26
C LEU A 113 -5.04 19.80 -20.42
N HIS A 114 -4.96 20.99 -21.01
CA HIS A 114 -4.02 21.28 -22.10
C HIS A 114 -2.97 22.28 -21.61
N GLN A 115 -1.71 21.87 -21.60
CA GLN A 115 -0.60 22.64 -21.05
C GLN A 115 0.16 23.41 -22.13
N PHE A 116 0.74 24.53 -21.73
CA PHE A 116 1.73 25.26 -22.53
C PHE A 116 3.10 24.56 -22.52
N HIS A 117 3.94 24.94 -23.48
CA HIS A 117 5.29 24.37 -23.68
C HIS A 117 6.35 24.90 -22.72
N TRP A 118 5.98 25.82 -21.83
CA TRP A 118 6.86 26.44 -20.85
C TRP A 118 6.17 26.50 -19.48
N SER A 119 6.93 26.78 -18.43
CA SER A 119 6.47 26.89 -17.05
C SER A 119 7.08 28.09 -16.35
N LEU A 120 6.41 28.62 -15.31
CA LEU A 120 6.97 29.69 -14.48
C LEU A 120 8.25 29.23 -13.76
N PRO A 121 9.28 30.10 -13.66
CA PRO A 121 9.28 31.53 -14.05
C PRO A 121 9.66 31.80 -15.52
N ASN A 122 9.94 30.78 -16.33
CA ASN A 122 10.46 30.91 -17.69
C ASN A 122 9.34 31.16 -18.73
N ILE A 123 8.68 32.32 -18.62
CA ILE A 123 7.59 32.71 -19.52
C ILE A 123 8.06 32.73 -20.97
N ALA A 124 7.25 32.16 -21.86
CA ALA A 124 7.48 32.10 -23.31
C ALA A 124 8.78 31.41 -23.75
N LYS A 125 9.43 30.65 -22.86
CA LYS A 125 10.65 29.88 -23.16
C LYS A 125 10.41 28.38 -23.02
N PRO A 126 10.11 27.66 -24.12
CA PRO A 126 9.79 26.24 -24.05
C PRO A 126 10.88 25.40 -23.41
N ASP A 127 10.47 24.41 -22.63
CA ASP A 127 11.34 23.41 -22.02
C ASP A 127 11.31 22.05 -22.73
N TYR A 128 10.68 21.99 -23.90
CA TYR A 128 10.74 20.86 -24.83
C TYR A 128 10.30 21.24 -26.25
N ILE A 129 10.69 20.44 -27.23
CA ILE A 129 10.08 20.37 -28.57
C ILE A 129 9.03 19.27 -28.56
N VAL A 130 7.92 19.47 -29.26
CA VAL A 130 6.92 18.42 -29.51
C VAL A 130 6.78 18.13 -31.00
N TYR A 131 6.74 16.83 -31.32
CA TYR A 131 6.37 16.30 -32.63
C TYR A 131 5.07 15.48 -32.44
N ASP A 132 3.96 16.02 -32.93
CA ASP A 132 2.62 15.41 -32.82
C ASP A 132 2.36 14.53 -34.05
N LEU A 133 2.39 13.21 -33.87
CA LEU A 133 2.19 12.22 -34.91
C LEU A 133 0.69 11.94 -35.08
N ASP A 134 0.10 12.55 -36.10
CA ASP A 134 -1.34 12.48 -36.41
C ASP A 134 -1.61 11.56 -37.62
N PRO A 135 -2.08 10.32 -37.40
CA PRO A 135 -2.36 9.38 -38.48
C PRO A 135 -3.63 9.73 -39.27
N PRO A 136 -3.74 9.29 -40.53
CA PRO A 136 -4.99 9.39 -41.28
C PRO A 136 -6.07 8.50 -40.65
N GLU A 137 -7.33 8.84 -40.90
CA GLU A 137 -8.46 8.09 -40.39
C GLU A 137 -8.46 6.64 -40.90
N GLY A 138 -8.60 5.68 -39.99
CA GLY A 138 -8.58 4.24 -40.30
C GLY A 138 -7.18 3.62 -40.37
N SER A 139 -6.10 4.37 -40.15
CA SER A 139 -4.75 3.79 -40.09
C SER A 139 -4.59 2.83 -38.90
N PRO A 140 -3.91 1.68 -39.09
CA PRO A 140 -3.42 0.86 -37.98
C PRO A 140 -2.53 1.67 -37.05
N PHE A 141 -2.61 1.42 -35.74
CA PHE A 141 -1.85 2.14 -34.73
C PHE A 141 -0.36 1.75 -34.75
N GLU A 142 -0.08 0.50 -35.13
CA GLU A 142 1.25 -0.07 -35.31
C GLU A 142 2.10 0.77 -36.27
N ARG A 143 1.49 1.31 -37.33
CA ARG A 143 2.17 2.19 -38.27
C ARG A 143 2.63 3.52 -37.63
N VAL A 144 1.89 4.01 -36.64
CA VAL A 144 2.27 5.21 -35.88
C VAL A 144 3.43 4.91 -34.94
N ILE A 145 3.44 3.71 -34.35
CA ILE A 145 4.53 3.21 -33.52
C ILE A 145 5.81 3.09 -34.34
N GLU A 146 5.74 2.47 -35.53
CA GLU A 146 6.87 2.35 -36.46
C GLU A 146 7.50 3.71 -36.75
N VAL A 147 6.69 4.69 -37.21
CA VAL A 147 7.17 6.05 -37.49
C VAL A 147 7.71 6.74 -36.24
N ALA A 148 7.15 6.49 -35.05
CA ALA A 148 7.68 7.04 -33.81
C ALA A 148 9.07 6.48 -33.46
N PHE A 149 9.34 5.19 -33.73
CA PHE A 149 10.67 4.59 -33.55
C PHE A 149 11.68 5.07 -34.60
N GLU A 150 11.25 5.29 -35.84
CA GLU A 150 12.08 5.92 -36.88
C GLU A 150 12.46 7.35 -36.47
N LEU A 151 11.48 8.16 -36.05
CA LEU A 151 11.71 9.53 -35.58
C LEU A 151 12.57 9.55 -34.32
N LYS A 152 12.38 8.60 -33.40
CA LYS A 152 13.24 8.43 -32.23
C LYS A 152 14.71 8.28 -32.63
N ALA A 153 15.00 7.38 -33.56
CA ALA A 153 16.36 7.11 -33.99
C ALA A 153 17.00 8.35 -34.65
N ASP A 154 16.23 9.07 -35.46
CA ASP A 154 16.68 10.32 -36.10
C ASP A 154 17.00 11.41 -35.05
N LEU A 155 16.10 11.62 -34.09
CA LEU A 155 16.31 12.57 -32.99
C LEU A 155 17.51 12.19 -32.10
N GLU A 156 17.68 10.90 -31.79
CA GLU A 156 18.84 10.40 -31.04
C GLU A 156 20.14 10.61 -31.82
N SER A 157 20.12 10.47 -33.15
CA SER A 157 21.28 10.75 -34.00
C SER A 157 21.72 12.21 -33.95
N LEU A 158 20.78 13.13 -33.66
CA LEU A 158 21.06 14.55 -33.50
C LEU A 158 21.52 14.93 -32.09
N GLY A 159 21.50 14.00 -31.13
CA GLY A 159 21.89 14.26 -29.73
C GLY A 159 20.72 14.56 -28.79
N TYR A 160 19.48 14.43 -29.24
CA TYR A 160 18.30 14.57 -28.38
C TYR A 160 17.94 13.25 -27.70
N ARG A 161 17.36 13.33 -26.48
CA ARG A 161 16.66 12.19 -25.87
C ARG A 161 15.15 12.34 -26.06
N PRO A 162 14.55 11.59 -26.99
CA PRO A 162 13.11 11.64 -27.19
C PRO A 162 12.36 10.83 -26.13
N PHE A 163 11.23 11.36 -25.70
CA PHE A 163 10.25 10.76 -24.81
C PHE A 163 8.93 10.62 -25.54
N VAL A 164 8.13 9.61 -25.20
CA VAL A 164 6.87 9.34 -25.91
C VAL A 164 5.70 9.23 -24.96
N LYS A 165 4.54 9.71 -25.42
CA LYS A 165 3.26 9.50 -24.76
C LYS A 165 2.15 9.24 -25.76
N THR A 166 1.17 8.45 -25.36
CA THR A 166 -0.09 8.39 -26.12
C THR A 166 -0.81 9.72 -25.96
N THR A 167 -1.56 10.12 -27.00
CA THR A 167 -2.45 11.29 -26.90
C THR A 167 -3.74 10.97 -26.16
N GLY A 168 -4.04 9.70 -25.91
CA GLY A 168 -5.39 9.21 -25.58
C GLY A 168 -6.38 9.31 -26.75
N GLY A 169 -5.89 9.64 -27.95
CA GLY A 169 -6.61 9.56 -29.22
C GLY A 169 -6.01 8.46 -30.10
N LYS A 170 -5.78 8.78 -31.38
CA LYS A 170 -5.17 7.86 -32.36
C LYS A 170 -3.67 8.10 -32.57
N GLY A 171 -3.16 9.25 -32.13
CA GLY A 171 -1.78 9.69 -32.37
C GLY A 171 -0.85 9.53 -31.17
N LEU A 172 0.42 9.84 -31.39
CA LEU A 172 1.49 9.86 -30.40
C LEU A 172 2.11 11.26 -30.33
N HIS A 173 2.54 11.69 -29.14
CA HIS A 173 3.45 12.82 -29.04
C HIS A 173 4.86 12.29 -28.74
N VAL A 174 5.83 12.70 -29.54
CA VAL A 174 7.26 12.53 -29.27
C VAL A 174 7.81 13.88 -28.83
N LEU A 175 8.42 13.93 -27.64
CA LEU A 175 8.92 15.17 -27.05
C LEU A 175 10.41 15.08 -26.78
N THR A 176 11.15 16.15 -27.06
CA THR A 176 12.57 16.27 -26.73
C THR A 176 12.76 17.39 -25.71
N PRO A 177 13.22 17.09 -24.48
CA PRO A 177 13.45 18.09 -23.45
C PRO A 177 14.50 19.14 -23.88
N LEU A 178 14.27 20.40 -23.55
CA LEU A 178 15.14 21.54 -23.86
C LEU A 178 15.46 22.38 -22.63
N LEU A 179 16.63 23.00 -22.63
CA LEU A 179 16.93 24.08 -21.71
C LEU A 179 16.04 25.30 -22.06
N PRO A 180 15.30 25.89 -21.10
CA PRO A 180 14.34 26.96 -21.34
C PRO A 180 15.02 28.32 -21.59
N LYS A 181 15.76 28.41 -22.69
CA LYS A 181 16.55 29.58 -23.10
C LYS A 181 15.94 30.33 -24.29
N PHE A 182 15.31 29.60 -25.20
CA PHE A 182 14.82 30.10 -26.49
C PHE A 182 13.33 30.37 -26.46
N ASP A 183 12.88 31.28 -27.32
CA ASP A 183 11.47 31.52 -27.55
C ASP A 183 10.82 30.43 -28.43
N ASN A 184 9.49 30.46 -28.52
CA ASN A 184 8.71 29.49 -29.30
C ASN A 184 9.01 29.56 -30.81
N ASP A 185 9.32 30.74 -31.35
CA ASP A 185 9.56 30.90 -32.79
C ASP A 185 10.87 30.21 -33.18
N ARG A 186 11.93 30.39 -32.38
CA ARG A 186 13.20 29.66 -32.55
C ARG A 186 13.04 28.17 -32.40
N VAL A 187 12.27 27.72 -31.40
CA VAL A 187 11.98 26.29 -31.21
C VAL A 187 11.19 25.72 -32.39
N PHE A 188 10.21 26.46 -32.92
CA PHE A 188 9.44 26.06 -34.10
C PHE A 188 10.30 25.98 -35.37
N GLU A 189 11.18 26.97 -35.60
CA GLU A 189 12.14 26.95 -36.71
C GLU A 189 13.05 25.71 -36.63
N ALA A 190 13.61 25.43 -35.45
CA ALA A 190 14.46 24.27 -35.23
C ALA A 190 13.72 22.94 -35.41
N ALA A 191 12.50 22.82 -34.86
CA ALA A 191 11.65 21.65 -35.05
C ALA A 191 11.38 21.38 -36.55
N GLY A 192 11.17 22.43 -37.34
CA GLY A 192 11.00 22.32 -38.78
C GLY A 192 12.27 21.94 -39.54
N ALA A 193 13.44 22.43 -39.09
CA ALA A 193 14.73 22.05 -39.66
C ALA A 193 15.09 20.58 -39.36
N VAL A 194 14.70 20.07 -38.19
CA VAL A 194 14.89 18.66 -37.80
C VAL A 194 13.89 17.75 -38.50
N ALA A 195 12.60 18.10 -38.51
CA ALA A 195 11.57 17.23 -39.08
C ALA A 195 11.59 17.15 -40.62
N ARG A 196 12.12 18.16 -41.31
CA ARG A 196 12.10 18.20 -42.79
C ARG A 196 12.96 17.11 -43.44
N PRO A 197 14.25 16.92 -43.07
CA PRO A 197 15.06 15.80 -43.58
C PRO A 197 14.41 14.44 -43.29
N PHE A 198 13.86 14.26 -42.09
CA PHE A 198 13.13 13.04 -41.73
C PHE A 198 11.94 12.80 -42.66
N VAL A 199 11.10 13.81 -42.88
CA VAL A 199 9.93 13.67 -43.77
C VAL A 199 10.34 13.45 -45.23
N GLU A 200 11.46 14.02 -45.69
CA GLU A 200 12.00 13.77 -47.03
C GLU A 200 12.50 12.32 -47.18
N ALA A 201 13.22 11.79 -46.18
CA ALA A 201 13.67 10.40 -46.15
C ALA A 201 12.50 9.40 -46.07
N HIS A 202 11.42 9.78 -45.38
CA HIS A 202 10.22 8.97 -45.15
C HIS A 202 9.00 9.44 -45.96
N ALA A 203 9.20 10.07 -47.13
CA ALA A 203 8.13 10.76 -47.89
C ALA A 203 6.93 9.90 -48.32
N ARG A 204 7.08 8.56 -48.30
CA ARG A 204 6.01 7.58 -48.56
C ARG A 204 5.08 7.37 -47.36
N SER A 205 5.57 7.55 -46.14
CA SER A 205 4.83 7.32 -44.89
C SER A 205 4.46 8.61 -44.15
N THR A 206 5.23 9.68 -44.31
CA THR A 206 5.08 10.92 -43.50
C THR A 206 4.88 12.18 -44.35
N THR A 207 4.40 13.26 -43.72
CA THR A 207 4.23 14.58 -44.35
C THR A 207 4.27 15.71 -43.32
N LEU A 208 4.66 16.93 -43.74
CA LEU A 208 4.53 18.18 -42.98
C LEU A 208 3.30 19.01 -43.39
N HIS A 209 2.52 18.56 -44.39
CA HIS A 209 1.39 19.34 -44.89
C HIS A 209 0.18 19.24 -43.95
N LEU A 210 -0.22 20.38 -43.37
CA LEU A 210 -1.38 20.48 -42.48
C LEU A 210 -2.71 20.11 -43.16
N LYS A 211 -2.93 20.47 -44.43
CA LYS A 211 -4.20 20.23 -45.13
C LYS A 211 -4.41 18.74 -45.38
N LYS A 212 -5.54 18.18 -44.90
CA LYS A 212 -5.86 16.74 -44.98
C LYS A 212 -5.78 16.20 -46.41
N GLU A 213 -6.22 16.97 -47.39
CA GLU A 213 -6.24 16.62 -48.81
C GLU A 213 -4.82 16.43 -49.37
N ALA A 214 -3.85 17.20 -48.86
CA ALA A 214 -2.44 17.11 -49.25
C ALA A 214 -1.68 15.96 -48.58
N ARG A 215 -2.25 15.37 -47.51
CA ARG A 215 -1.62 14.27 -46.76
C ARG A 215 -1.62 12.96 -47.55
N LYS A 216 -2.61 12.73 -48.43
CA LYS A 216 -2.73 11.52 -49.28
C LYS A 216 -2.55 10.20 -48.50
N GLY A 217 -3.12 10.10 -47.29
CA GLY A 217 -3.02 8.90 -46.45
C GLY A 217 -1.68 8.70 -45.73
N ARG A 218 -0.85 9.74 -45.62
CA ARG A 218 0.41 9.75 -44.85
C ARG A 218 0.18 10.31 -43.44
N ILE A 219 1.05 9.91 -42.51
CA ILE A 219 1.06 10.40 -41.13
C ILE A 219 1.61 11.84 -41.11
N LEU A 220 0.89 12.76 -40.49
CA LEU A 220 1.37 14.12 -40.30
C LEU A 220 2.36 14.14 -39.12
N VAL A 221 3.56 14.67 -39.35
CA VAL A 221 4.49 15.06 -38.28
C VAL A 221 4.21 16.53 -37.97
N ASP A 222 3.28 16.80 -37.05
CA ASP A 222 2.84 18.16 -36.75
C ASP A 222 3.82 18.86 -35.80
N ILE A 223 4.58 19.80 -36.37
CA ILE A 223 5.49 20.69 -35.65
C ILE A 223 4.83 22.01 -35.22
N TYR A 224 3.62 22.33 -35.72
CA TYR A 224 2.96 23.62 -35.45
C TYR A 224 2.52 23.76 -34.01
N ARG A 225 2.46 22.65 -33.26
CA ARG A 225 2.28 22.64 -31.81
C ARG A 225 3.33 23.48 -31.08
N ASN A 226 4.52 23.70 -31.63
CA ASN A 226 5.57 24.48 -30.97
C ASN A 226 5.39 26.01 -31.04
N ARG A 227 4.28 26.52 -31.60
CA ARG A 227 4.03 27.98 -31.67
C ARG A 227 3.49 28.55 -30.35
N THR A 228 3.76 29.83 -30.11
CA THR A 228 3.52 30.57 -28.85
C THR A 228 2.14 30.40 -28.20
N SER A 229 1.07 30.24 -28.97
CA SER A 229 -0.32 30.15 -28.47
C SER A 229 -0.91 28.74 -28.47
N GLN A 230 -0.10 27.74 -28.83
CA GLN A 230 -0.52 26.35 -28.88
C GLN A 230 -0.33 25.65 -27.54
N SER A 231 -1.19 24.69 -27.28
CA SER A 231 -1.15 23.83 -26.10
C SER A 231 -1.31 22.38 -26.52
N ILE A 232 -0.76 21.48 -25.73
CA ILE A 232 -0.94 20.03 -25.92
C ILE A 232 -1.65 19.44 -24.72
N VAL A 233 -2.38 18.34 -24.92
CA VAL A 233 -2.92 17.59 -23.79
C VAL A 233 -1.80 17.16 -22.84
N ALA A 234 -1.98 17.48 -21.56
CA ALA A 234 -0.99 17.25 -20.52
C ALA A 234 -0.75 15.75 -20.30
N PRO A 235 0.48 15.35 -19.92
CA PRO A 235 0.75 14.02 -19.37
C PRO A 235 -0.27 13.67 -18.28
N TYR A 236 -0.79 12.45 -18.30
CA TYR A 236 -1.81 11.95 -17.36
C TYR A 236 -3.15 12.69 -17.37
N SER A 237 -3.42 13.56 -18.35
CA SER A 237 -4.78 14.10 -18.52
C SER A 237 -5.71 13.05 -19.13
N VAL A 238 -6.94 12.98 -18.62
CA VAL A 238 -8.02 12.22 -19.23
C VAL A 238 -8.45 12.90 -20.54
N ARG A 239 -9.00 12.10 -21.47
CA ARG A 239 -9.59 12.56 -22.72
C ARG A 239 -11.11 12.38 -22.68
N GLY A 240 -11.84 13.33 -23.24
CA GLY A 240 -13.30 13.27 -23.40
C GLY A 240 -13.72 12.33 -24.52
N ARG A 241 -13.39 11.03 -24.39
CA ARG A 241 -13.67 9.96 -25.35
C ARG A 241 -14.17 8.71 -24.62
N VAL A 242 -14.88 7.84 -25.33
CA VAL A 242 -15.31 6.53 -24.81
C VAL A 242 -14.10 5.77 -24.28
N ARG A 243 -14.28 5.10 -23.14
CA ARG A 243 -13.27 4.47 -22.26
C ARG A 243 -12.43 5.41 -21.41
N ALA A 244 -12.70 6.72 -21.42
CA ALA A 244 -11.92 7.73 -20.69
C ALA A 244 -10.40 7.53 -20.84
N PRO A 245 -9.86 7.46 -22.08
CA PRO A 245 -8.45 7.20 -22.30
C PRO A 245 -7.60 8.35 -21.75
N VAL A 246 -6.36 8.04 -21.39
CA VAL A 246 -5.44 8.99 -20.77
C VAL A 246 -4.33 9.30 -21.76
N SER A 247 -3.87 10.55 -21.80
CA SER A 247 -2.61 10.87 -22.47
C SER A 247 -1.45 10.34 -21.63
N MET A 248 -1.04 9.11 -21.89
CA MET A 248 -0.19 8.32 -21.00
C MET A 248 1.29 8.43 -21.41
N PRO A 249 2.17 8.99 -20.57
CA PRO A 249 3.62 8.82 -20.70
C PRO A 249 4.02 7.36 -20.67
N LEU A 250 4.91 6.96 -21.58
CA LEU A 250 5.35 5.57 -21.73
C LEU A 250 6.88 5.49 -21.84
N GLU A 251 7.42 4.37 -21.40
CA GLU A 251 8.74 3.94 -21.86
C GLU A 251 8.65 3.44 -23.31
N TRP A 252 9.75 3.54 -24.05
CA TRP A 252 9.78 3.06 -25.44
C TRP A 252 9.49 1.55 -25.55
N ALA A 253 9.92 0.75 -24.59
CA ALA A 253 9.60 -0.69 -24.55
C ALA A 253 8.09 -0.94 -24.37
N GLU A 254 7.41 -0.13 -23.56
CA GLU A 254 5.96 -0.25 -23.37
C GLU A 254 5.17 0.15 -24.62
N LEU A 255 5.67 1.14 -25.37
CA LEU A 255 5.06 1.53 -26.64
C LEU A 255 5.14 0.39 -27.66
N GLN A 256 6.24 -0.36 -27.69
CA GLN A 256 6.45 -1.46 -28.63
C GLN A 256 5.42 -2.59 -28.45
N GLU A 257 4.98 -2.84 -27.22
CA GLU A 257 4.00 -3.89 -26.89
C GLU A 257 2.54 -3.39 -26.98
N LEU A 258 2.32 -2.10 -27.22
CA LEU A 258 1.00 -1.48 -27.17
C LEU A 258 0.24 -1.65 -28.49
N SER A 259 -0.88 -2.37 -28.46
CA SER A 259 -1.77 -2.54 -29.62
C SER A 259 -2.97 -1.59 -29.64
N ASP A 260 -3.39 -1.07 -28.49
CA ASP A 260 -4.53 -0.14 -28.37
C ASP A 260 -4.13 1.10 -27.56
N PRO A 261 -4.17 2.31 -28.15
CA PRO A 261 -3.82 3.55 -27.44
C PRO A 261 -4.75 3.86 -26.26
N ALA A 262 -5.94 3.28 -26.20
CA ALA A 262 -6.92 3.44 -25.13
C ALA A 262 -6.88 2.29 -24.09
N ALA A 263 -5.88 1.39 -24.17
CA ALA A 263 -5.58 0.46 -23.08
C ALA A 263 -5.25 1.20 -21.77
N TRP A 264 -4.69 2.41 -21.89
CA TRP A 264 -4.45 3.33 -20.79
C TRP A 264 -5.63 4.28 -20.61
N ASN A 265 -6.35 4.12 -19.51
CA ASN A 265 -7.53 4.90 -19.18
C ASN A 265 -7.57 5.25 -17.68
N LEU A 266 -8.60 6.03 -17.31
CA LEU A 266 -8.85 6.50 -15.96
C LEU A 266 -8.73 5.38 -14.90
N HIS A 267 -9.17 4.16 -15.20
CA HIS A 267 -9.13 3.03 -14.25
C HIS A 267 -7.78 2.30 -14.23
N THR A 268 -7.09 2.18 -15.37
CA THR A 268 -5.87 1.37 -15.48
C THR A 268 -4.60 2.13 -15.07
N VAL A 269 -4.56 3.44 -15.31
CA VAL A 269 -3.38 4.29 -15.10
C VAL A 269 -2.92 4.36 -13.64
N PRO A 270 -3.78 4.58 -12.63
CA PRO A 270 -3.32 4.68 -11.24
C PRO A 270 -2.55 3.42 -10.79
N ALA A 271 -3.05 2.24 -11.15
CA ALA A 271 -2.39 0.99 -10.81
C ALA A 271 -1.07 0.77 -11.58
N ARG A 272 -0.92 1.32 -12.80
CA ARG A 272 0.34 1.28 -13.55
C ARG A 272 1.40 2.20 -12.94
N VAL A 273 1.02 3.42 -12.55
CA VAL A 273 1.96 4.37 -11.93
C VAL A 273 2.40 3.89 -10.56
N VAL A 274 1.51 3.30 -9.76
CA VAL A 274 1.90 2.68 -8.48
C VAL A 274 2.89 1.52 -8.67
N ARG A 275 2.79 0.75 -9.75
CA ARG A 275 3.67 -0.41 -10.00
C ARG A 275 5.02 -0.05 -10.61
N GLY A 276 5.04 0.84 -11.59
CA GLY A 276 6.22 1.09 -12.42
C GLY A 276 6.67 2.55 -12.43
N GLY A 277 6.18 3.37 -11.49
CA GLY A 277 6.54 4.78 -11.40
C GLY A 277 6.07 5.61 -12.60
N ASP A 278 6.67 6.79 -12.73
CA ASP A 278 6.44 7.73 -13.82
C ASP A 278 7.49 7.52 -14.93
N ALA A 279 7.05 7.10 -16.11
CA ALA A 279 7.94 6.87 -17.26
C ALA A 279 8.71 8.12 -17.68
N TRP A 280 8.21 9.31 -17.34
CA TRP A 280 8.83 10.60 -17.62
C TRP A 280 9.46 11.24 -16.38
N GLU A 281 9.72 10.47 -15.32
CA GLU A 281 10.31 11.00 -14.08
C GLU A 281 11.62 11.76 -14.31
N ALA A 282 12.44 11.27 -15.25
CA ALA A 282 13.72 11.88 -15.62
C ALA A 282 13.63 12.87 -16.80
N PHE A 283 12.44 13.26 -17.28
CA PHE A 283 12.26 14.06 -18.50
C PHE A 283 13.17 15.29 -18.57
N ALA A 284 13.09 16.18 -17.59
CA ALA A 284 13.90 17.40 -17.55
C ALA A 284 15.42 17.15 -17.34
N ALA A 285 15.83 15.94 -16.97
CA ALA A 285 17.23 15.57 -16.82
C ALA A 285 17.95 15.45 -18.17
N TYR A 286 17.21 15.18 -19.25
CA TYR A 286 17.77 15.07 -20.60
C TYR A 286 17.61 16.36 -21.42
N ALA A 287 17.37 17.49 -20.76
CA ALA A 287 17.26 18.78 -21.41
C ALA A 287 18.60 19.21 -21.99
N VAL A 288 18.63 19.47 -23.29
CA VAL A 288 19.81 19.94 -24.02
C VAL A 288 19.57 21.33 -24.59
N ASP A 289 20.64 21.96 -25.08
CA ASP A 289 20.53 23.22 -25.82
C ASP A 289 19.84 23.02 -27.17
N LEU A 290 19.30 24.08 -27.79
CA LEU A 290 18.60 23.96 -29.08
C LEU A 290 19.61 23.86 -30.24
N HIS A 291 19.52 22.80 -31.06
CA HIS A 291 20.42 22.55 -32.18
C HIS A 291 19.70 21.78 -33.31
N THR A 292 20.11 21.99 -34.55
CA THR A 292 19.51 21.35 -35.74
C THR A 292 20.44 20.36 -36.43
N THR A 293 21.72 20.41 -36.08
CA THR A 293 22.76 19.47 -36.47
C THR A 293 23.51 19.10 -35.21
N LEU A 294 24.15 17.93 -35.19
CA LEU A 294 25.22 17.70 -34.23
C LEU A 294 26.20 18.86 -34.39
N ALA A 295 26.34 19.71 -33.37
CA ALA A 295 27.59 20.43 -33.24
C ALA A 295 28.66 19.34 -33.26
N PRO A 296 29.76 19.49 -34.04
CA PRO A 296 30.95 18.71 -33.74
C PRO A 296 31.10 18.83 -32.23
N SER A 297 31.17 17.71 -31.50
CA SER A 297 31.64 17.84 -30.14
C SER A 297 32.97 18.55 -30.31
N GLU A 298 33.05 19.78 -29.80
CA GLU A 298 34.32 20.45 -29.73
C GLU A 298 35.13 19.53 -28.83
N ARG A 299 35.88 18.61 -29.45
CA ARG A 299 37.16 18.18 -28.94
C ARG A 299 37.98 19.45 -28.94
N ALA A 300 37.69 20.30 -27.95
CA ALA A 300 38.64 21.28 -27.53
C ALA A 300 39.90 20.45 -27.25
N ASP A 301 40.96 20.73 -27.99
CA ASP A 301 42.32 20.35 -27.62
C ASP A 301 42.53 20.88 -26.21
N ARG A 302 42.13 20.09 -25.23
CA ARG A 302 42.30 20.36 -23.81
C ARG A 302 43.22 19.26 -23.32
N GLN A 303 44.33 19.71 -22.78
CA GLN A 303 45.25 18.87 -22.04
C GLN A 303 44.46 18.12 -20.96
N THR A 304 44.90 16.90 -20.64
CA THR A 304 44.41 16.15 -19.48
C THR A 304 44.43 17.07 -18.26
N PRO A 305 43.31 17.26 -17.55
CA PRO A 305 43.27 18.16 -16.40
C PRO A 305 44.35 17.78 -15.39
N GLU A 306 45.08 18.77 -14.86
CA GLU A 306 46.14 18.52 -13.87
C GLU A 306 45.63 17.72 -12.66
N SER A 307 44.35 17.83 -12.32
CA SER A 307 43.72 17.09 -11.22
C SER A 307 43.66 15.57 -11.42
N LEU A 308 43.86 15.06 -12.64
CA LEU A 308 43.93 13.62 -12.93
C LEU A 308 45.32 13.00 -12.68
N HIS A 309 46.36 13.80 -12.37
CA HIS A 309 47.70 13.26 -12.09
C HIS A 309 47.71 12.31 -10.88
N ASP A 310 46.95 12.63 -9.84
CA ASP A 310 46.84 11.78 -8.65
C ASP A 310 46.09 10.48 -8.98
N TYR A 311 45.15 10.52 -9.93
CA TYR A 311 44.51 9.32 -10.44
C TYR A 311 45.51 8.45 -11.20
N GLU A 312 46.22 9.02 -12.17
CA GLU A 312 47.20 8.34 -13.02
C GLU A 312 48.34 7.69 -12.19
N LYS A 313 48.93 8.43 -11.24
CA LYS A 313 50.02 7.93 -10.38
C LYS A 313 49.65 6.71 -9.54
N LYS A 314 48.36 6.52 -9.24
CA LYS A 314 47.87 5.43 -8.37
C LYS A 314 47.53 4.16 -9.14
N ARG A 315 47.49 4.17 -10.48
CA ARG A 315 47.05 3.02 -11.29
C ARG A 315 48.15 2.52 -12.22
N SER A 316 48.12 1.22 -12.48
CA SER A 316 48.89 0.60 -13.55
C SER A 316 47.92 0.10 -14.64
N PHE A 317 47.70 0.88 -15.70
CA PHE A 317 46.72 0.54 -16.76
C PHE A 317 47.07 -0.70 -17.59
N THR A 318 48.24 -1.28 -17.39
CA THR A 318 48.60 -2.62 -17.92
C THR A 318 48.10 -3.75 -17.02
N ARG A 319 47.72 -3.45 -15.78
CA ARG A 319 47.30 -4.42 -14.75
C ARG A 319 45.86 -4.22 -14.31
N THR A 320 45.33 -3.00 -14.30
CA THR A 320 43.92 -2.70 -14.00
C THR A 320 43.10 -2.53 -15.28
N PRO A 321 41.83 -2.99 -15.31
CA PRO A 321 40.89 -2.71 -16.42
C PRO A 321 40.30 -1.29 -16.35
N GLU A 322 40.68 -0.48 -15.36
CA GLU A 322 40.23 0.91 -15.24
C GLU A 322 40.66 1.77 -16.44
N PRO A 323 39.82 2.75 -16.86
CA PRO A 323 40.12 3.58 -18.01
C PRO A 323 41.30 4.54 -17.75
N PRO A 324 42.24 4.72 -18.70
CA PRO A 324 43.30 5.70 -18.58
C PRO A 324 42.75 7.14 -18.62
N PRO A 325 43.50 8.14 -18.16
CA PRO A 325 43.13 9.54 -18.32
C PRO A 325 43.01 9.87 -19.81
N ALA A 326 41.85 10.35 -20.24
CA ALA A 326 41.61 10.76 -21.62
C ALA A 326 40.97 12.15 -21.65
N PRO A 327 41.29 13.00 -22.65
CA PRO A 327 40.53 14.21 -22.92
C PRO A 327 39.10 13.82 -23.31
N ALA A 328 38.13 14.18 -22.47
CA ALA A 328 36.74 13.86 -22.69
C ALA A 328 35.88 15.14 -22.60
N ALA A 329 34.97 15.30 -23.56
CA ALA A 329 33.96 16.35 -23.55
C ALA A 329 32.72 15.81 -22.83
N GLY A 330 32.41 16.39 -21.68
CA GLY A 330 31.19 16.09 -20.93
C GLY A 330 30.28 17.30 -20.78
N GLY A 331 29.01 17.05 -20.45
CA GLY A 331 27.96 18.08 -20.33
C GLY A 331 27.99 18.89 -19.03
N GLY A 332 28.86 18.55 -18.09
CA GLY A 332 28.99 19.16 -16.76
C GLY A 332 27.90 18.75 -15.76
N ASP A 333 27.11 17.73 -16.09
CA ASP A 333 25.87 17.40 -15.40
C ASP A 333 25.67 15.89 -15.19
N SER A 334 26.63 15.03 -15.53
CA SER A 334 26.49 13.59 -15.33
C SER A 334 26.90 13.16 -13.91
N PHE A 335 26.31 12.08 -13.40
CA PHE A 335 26.79 11.44 -12.18
C PHE A 335 26.80 9.92 -12.34
N VAL A 336 27.68 9.29 -11.57
CA VAL A 336 27.62 7.85 -11.33
C VAL A 336 27.74 7.60 -9.84
N LEU A 337 26.99 6.62 -9.35
CA LEU A 337 27.11 6.07 -8.03
C LEU A 337 27.59 4.63 -8.19
N HIS A 338 28.81 4.34 -7.77
CA HIS A 338 29.33 2.97 -7.77
C HIS A 338 29.11 2.33 -6.40
N ARG A 339 28.77 1.04 -6.40
CA ARG A 339 28.92 0.18 -5.23
C ARG A 339 30.27 -0.51 -5.35
N HIS A 340 31.16 -0.30 -4.38
CA HIS A 340 32.54 -0.74 -4.47
C HIS A 340 32.89 -1.63 -3.26
N HIS A 341 33.07 -2.92 -3.53
CA HIS A 341 33.48 -3.91 -2.55
C HIS A 341 34.99 -4.13 -2.61
N ALA A 342 35.73 -3.12 -2.13
CA ALA A 342 37.16 -3.21 -1.87
C ALA A 342 37.43 -3.95 -0.54
N SER A 343 38.47 -3.56 0.21
CA SER A 343 38.69 -4.08 1.57
C SER A 343 37.51 -3.83 2.52
N ARG A 344 36.75 -2.75 2.28
CA ARG A 344 35.48 -2.45 2.92
C ARG A 344 34.49 -2.00 1.85
N LEU A 345 33.24 -2.42 1.99
CA LEU A 345 32.16 -1.93 1.16
C LEU A 345 31.97 -0.43 1.38
N HIS A 346 31.90 0.31 0.28
CA HIS A 346 31.53 1.72 0.26
C HIS A 346 30.86 2.05 -1.08
N TYR A 347 30.33 3.26 -1.15
CA TYR A 347 29.72 3.78 -2.37
C TYR A 347 30.50 4.99 -2.87
N ASP A 348 30.91 5.00 -4.14
CA ASP A 348 31.57 6.15 -4.73
C ASP A 348 30.55 7.02 -5.44
N LEU A 349 30.18 8.14 -4.83
CA LEU A 349 29.39 9.19 -5.48
C LEU A 349 30.33 10.05 -6.31
N ARG A 350 30.07 10.13 -7.61
CA ARG A 350 30.92 10.86 -8.55
C ARG A 350 30.08 11.82 -9.36
N LEU A 351 30.39 13.11 -9.27
CA LEU A 351 29.69 14.19 -9.95
C LEU A 351 30.61 14.80 -10.99
N GLU A 352 30.16 14.87 -12.24
CA GLU A 352 30.88 15.50 -13.34
C GLU A 352 30.99 17.01 -13.12
N ARG A 353 32.20 17.54 -12.94
CA ARG A 353 32.44 18.97 -12.76
C ARG A 353 33.82 19.33 -13.31
N ASP A 354 33.89 20.44 -14.04
CA ASP A 354 35.14 20.96 -14.61
C ASP A 354 35.89 19.95 -15.51
N GLY A 355 35.15 19.08 -16.22
CA GLY A 355 35.73 18.08 -17.14
C GLY A 355 36.28 16.81 -16.47
N VAL A 356 36.06 16.65 -15.16
CA VAL A 356 36.45 15.46 -14.39
C VAL A 356 35.28 14.98 -13.52
N LEU A 357 35.40 13.79 -12.95
CA LEU A 357 34.47 13.27 -11.96
C LEU A 357 34.99 13.57 -10.55
N ARG A 358 34.42 14.59 -9.90
CA ARG A 358 34.67 14.85 -8.48
C ARG A 358 34.02 13.76 -7.65
N SER A 359 34.80 13.20 -6.73
CA SER A 359 34.48 11.90 -6.16
C SER A 359 34.46 11.91 -4.64
N TRP A 360 33.50 11.16 -4.08
CA TRP A 360 33.34 10.96 -2.64
C TRP A 360 33.02 9.50 -2.33
N ALA A 361 33.84 8.89 -1.49
CA ALA A 361 33.56 7.59 -0.89
C ALA A 361 32.57 7.77 0.28
N VAL A 362 31.42 7.12 0.19
CA VAL A 362 30.33 7.12 1.16
C VAL A 362 30.26 5.71 1.77
N PRO A 363 30.94 5.44 2.90
CA PRO A 363 31.09 4.07 3.42
C PRO A 363 29.78 3.35 3.71
N LYS A 364 28.76 4.14 4.01
CA LYS A 364 27.44 3.68 4.41
C LYS A 364 26.39 3.89 3.31
N GLY A 365 26.78 4.21 2.07
CA GLY A 365 25.82 4.50 1.00
C GLY A 365 25.09 5.83 1.17
N LEU A 366 24.32 6.20 0.15
CA LEU A 366 23.54 7.44 0.20
C LEU A 366 22.44 7.35 1.28
N PRO A 367 22.14 8.44 2.00
CA PRO A 367 21.07 8.45 2.97
C PRO A 367 19.72 8.08 2.31
N PRO A 368 18.99 7.06 2.80
CA PRO A 368 17.77 6.62 2.14
C PRO A 368 16.59 7.58 2.37
N ARG A 369 16.59 8.32 3.48
CA ARG A 369 15.49 9.21 3.92
C ARG A 369 16.00 10.46 4.64
N PRO A 370 15.17 11.52 4.74
CA PRO A 370 15.51 12.71 5.52
C PRO A 370 15.82 12.42 6.99
N GLY A 371 16.73 13.22 7.57
CA GLY A 371 17.19 13.08 8.95
C GLY A 371 18.34 12.10 9.16
N VAL A 372 18.71 11.30 8.16
CA VAL A 372 19.90 10.45 8.18
C VAL A 372 21.08 11.19 7.56
N LYS A 373 22.17 11.36 8.30
CA LYS A 373 23.42 11.98 7.82
C LYS A 373 24.49 10.92 7.64
N ARG A 374 25.20 10.93 6.51
CA ARG A 374 26.31 10.01 6.21
C ARG A 374 27.59 10.80 5.99
N LEU A 375 28.72 10.22 6.38
CA LEU A 375 30.04 10.72 6.02
C LEU A 375 30.29 10.41 4.54
N ALA A 376 30.77 11.40 3.81
CA ALA A 376 31.23 11.32 2.43
C ALA A 376 32.68 11.86 2.39
N VAL A 377 33.65 11.00 2.15
CA VAL A 377 35.07 11.36 2.16
C VAL A 377 35.50 11.65 0.73
N ASN A 378 35.96 12.86 0.47
CA ASN A 378 36.45 13.25 -0.85
C ASN A 378 37.68 12.42 -1.24
N THR A 379 37.64 11.85 -2.43
CA THR A 379 38.71 11.08 -3.07
C THR A 379 39.25 11.84 -4.29
N GLU A 380 40.29 11.31 -4.95
CA GLU A 380 40.82 11.94 -6.16
C GLU A 380 39.79 12.03 -7.29
N ASP A 381 40.01 12.96 -8.21
CA ASP A 381 39.17 13.10 -9.40
C ASP A 381 39.38 11.93 -10.35
N HIS A 382 38.35 11.55 -11.10
CA HIS A 382 38.39 10.42 -12.04
C HIS A 382 38.08 10.90 -13.48
N PRO A 383 38.58 10.20 -14.51
CA PRO A 383 38.26 10.53 -15.90
C PRO A 383 36.77 10.30 -16.19
N LEU A 384 36.20 11.01 -17.17
CA LEU A 384 34.77 10.88 -17.51
C LEU A 384 34.39 9.48 -17.99
N ASP A 385 35.31 8.76 -18.65
CA ASP A 385 35.08 7.37 -19.08
C ASP A 385 34.78 6.43 -17.89
N TYR A 386 35.19 6.82 -16.68
CA TYR A 386 34.89 6.10 -15.45
C TYR A 386 33.38 6.11 -15.12
N LEU A 387 32.55 6.96 -15.75
CA LEU A 387 31.08 6.92 -15.63
C LEU A 387 30.48 5.57 -16.00
N ARG A 388 31.13 4.84 -16.94
CA ARG A 388 30.62 3.57 -17.49
C ARG A 388 31.46 2.37 -17.05
N PHE A 389 32.40 2.57 -16.13
CA PHE A 389 33.26 1.51 -15.66
C PHE A 389 32.53 0.61 -14.66
N GLU A 390 32.50 -0.69 -14.95
CA GLU A 390 32.04 -1.74 -14.04
C GLU A 390 32.95 -2.94 -14.24
N GLY A 391 33.33 -3.62 -13.15
CA GLY A 391 34.18 -4.78 -13.23
C GLY A 391 35.00 -5.05 -11.97
N LYS A 392 35.95 -5.97 -12.10
CA LYS A 392 36.82 -6.40 -11.01
C LYS A 392 38.20 -5.77 -11.15
N ILE A 393 38.59 -4.96 -10.16
CA ILE A 393 39.92 -4.41 -10.03
C ILE A 393 40.82 -5.46 -9.34
N PRO A 394 41.95 -5.88 -9.95
CA PRO A 394 42.77 -6.95 -9.40
C PRO A 394 43.28 -6.70 -7.98
N LYS A 395 43.40 -7.78 -7.21
CA LYS A 395 43.92 -7.71 -5.84
C LYS A 395 45.37 -7.20 -5.84
N GLY A 396 45.64 -6.18 -5.04
CA GLY A 396 46.95 -5.52 -4.95
C GLY A 396 47.06 -4.23 -5.77
N GLU A 397 46.11 -3.96 -6.66
CA GLU A 397 45.95 -2.64 -7.27
C GLU A 397 45.22 -1.68 -6.33
N TYR A 398 45.39 -0.38 -6.55
CA TYR A 398 44.69 0.66 -5.78
C TYR A 398 43.18 0.53 -5.98
N GLY A 399 42.42 0.39 -4.89
CA GLY A 399 40.98 0.12 -4.99
C GLY A 399 40.63 -1.30 -5.44
N GLY A 400 41.54 -2.28 -5.30
CA GLY A 400 41.25 -3.68 -5.64
C GLY A 400 39.97 -4.23 -4.99
N GLY A 401 39.08 -4.78 -5.80
CA GLY A 401 37.73 -5.17 -5.39
C GLY A 401 36.79 -5.32 -6.58
N ASP A 402 35.55 -5.73 -6.30
CA ASP A 402 34.47 -5.76 -7.28
C ASP A 402 33.73 -4.41 -7.25
N MET A 403 33.47 -3.83 -8.42
CA MET A 403 32.82 -2.53 -8.59
C MET A 403 31.64 -2.65 -9.54
N TRP A 404 30.50 -2.11 -9.13
CA TRP A 404 29.26 -2.11 -9.91
C TRP A 404 28.71 -0.70 -10.07
N ILE A 405 28.06 -0.43 -11.20
CA ILE A 405 27.25 0.77 -11.36
C ILE A 405 25.94 0.55 -10.59
N PHE A 406 25.76 1.33 -9.54
CA PHE A 406 24.56 1.30 -8.69
C PHE A 406 23.52 2.32 -9.12
N ALA A 407 23.93 3.45 -9.70
CA ALA A 407 23.05 4.38 -10.42
C ALA A 407 23.88 5.23 -11.39
N LEU A 408 23.31 5.57 -12.55
CA LEU A 408 23.96 6.40 -13.56
C LEU A 408 22.94 7.36 -14.14
N GLY A 409 23.21 8.66 -14.13
CA GLY A 409 22.28 9.63 -14.68
C GLY A 409 22.82 11.04 -14.69
N LYS A 410 21.93 12.01 -14.49
CA LYS A 410 22.25 13.43 -14.45
C LYS A 410 22.04 14.01 -13.07
N TYR A 411 22.88 14.96 -12.68
CA TYR A 411 22.74 15.71 -11.46
C TYR A 411 22.59 17.21 -11.76
N GLN A 412 21.90 17.90 -10.88
CA GLN A 412 21.73 19.35 -10.96
C GLN A 412 22.00 19.95 -9.59
N ILE A 413 22.89 20.94 -9.51
CA ILE A 413 23.03 21.77 -8.31
C ILE A 413 21.76 22.63 -8.18
N THR A 414 21.01 22.45 -7.10
CA THR A 414 19.77 23.20 -6.85
C THR A 414 20.02 24.44 -6.00
N LYS A 415 21.07 24.44 -5.18
CA LYS A 415 21.45 25.59 -4.34
C LYS A 415 22.90 25.50 -3.86
N ASP A 416 23.69 26.54 -4.13
CA ASP A 416 25.02 26.70 -3.54
C ASP A 416 24.96 27.35 -2.14
N LYS A 417 25.92 26.99 -1.28
CA LYS A 417 26.18 27.60 0.02
C LYS A 417 27.68 27.74 0.23
N LYS A 418 28.07 28.56 1.21
CA LYS A 418 29.48 28.81 1.56
C LYS A 418 30.26 27.51 1.86
N ASP A 419 29.67 26.63 2.67
CA ASP A 419 30.30 25.39 3.15
C ASP A 419 29.56 24.13 2.65
N GLY A 420 28.94 24.18 1.47
CA GLY A 420 28.15 23.06 0.95
C GLY A 420 27.27 23.39 -0.23
N PHE A 421 26.56 22.39 -0.74
CA PHE A 421 25.63 22.57 -1.86
C PHE A 421 24.49 21.55 -1.79
N TYR A 422 23.37 21.91 -2.41
CA TYR A 422 22.23 21.03 -2.65
C TYR A 422 22.29 20.60 -4.09
N PHE A 423 21.98 19.33 -4.33
CA PHE A 423 21.95 18.79 -5.67
C PHE A 423 20.89 17.70 -5.75
N ARG A 424 20.27 17.59 -6.92
CA ARG A 424 19.34 16.52 -7.23
C ARG A 424 20.00 15.52 -8.15
N LEU A 425 19.96 14.25 -7.77
CA LEU A 425 20.32 13.14 -8.65
C LEU A 425 19.06 12.68 -9.39
N ARG A 426 19.19 12.46 -10.70
CA ARG A 426 18.11 12.00 -11.58
C ARG A 426 18.61 10.88 -12.47
N SER A 427 18.14 9.67 -12.21
CA SER A 427 18.31 8.49 -13.04
C SER A 427 17.07 7.59 -12.92
N PRO A 428 16.92 6.55 -13.76
CA PRO A 428 15.88 5.53 -13.57
C PRO A 428 15.93 4.87 -12.18
N GLU A 429 17.12 4.82 -11.57
CA GLU A 429 17.38 4.19 -10.29
C GLU A 429 17.15 5.12 -9.08
N ILE A 430 17.52 6.39 -9.22
CA ILE A 430 17.55 7.36 -8.14
C ILE A 430 16.97 8.69 -8.63
N ASN A 431 15.88 9.12 -8.01
CA ASN A 431 15.39 10.48 -8.09
C ASN A 431 15.25 11.04 -6.67
N ALA A 432 16.25 11.82 -6.25
CA ALA A 432 16.32 12.32 -4.88
C ALA A 432 17.16 13.59 -4.80
N GLU A 433 16.81 14.46 -3.85
CA GLU A 433 17.56 15.66 -3.56
C GLU A 433 18.41 15.45 -2.31
N TYR A 434 19.69 15.80 -2.43
CA TYR A 434 20.67 15.68 -1.37
C TYR A 434 21.29 17.03 -1.07
N ARG A 435 21.79 17.16 0.14
CA ARG A 435 22.64 18.24 0.57
C ARG A 435 23.97 17.68 1.04
N MET A 436 25.04 18.28 0.59
CA MET A 436 26.39 18.05 1.09
C MET A 436 26.90 19.27 1.85
N ILE A 437 27.52 19.03 3.00
CA ILE A 437 28.12 20.04 3.87
C ILE A 437 29.59 19.67 4.07
N HIS A 438 30.51 20.55 3.71
CA HIS A 438 31.91 20.38 4.01
C HIS A 438 32.12 20.59 5.51
N THR A 439 32.87 19.70 6.15
CA THR A 439 33.11 19.79 7.59
C THR A 439 34.56 20.18 7.88
N ARG A 440 35.52 19.37 7.46
CA ARG A 440 36.96 19.62 7.61
C ARG A 440 37.73 18.75 6.63
N ASP A 441 38.92 19.17 6.24
CA ASP A 441 39.82 18.39 5.38
C ASP A 441 39.09 17.80 4.15
N LYS A 442 39.05 16.46 4.05
CA LYS A 442 38.35 15.70 3.00
C LYS A 442 36.93 15.26 3.41
N ASP A 443 36.49 15.56 4.63
CA ASP A 443 35.24 15.05 5.18
C ASP A 443 34.04 15.95 4.85
N TRP A 444 33.03 15.33 4.25
CA TRP A 444 31.72 15.92 3.98
C TRP A 444 30.61 15.14 4.68
N LEU A 445 29.51 15.82 5.00
CA LEU A 445 28.28 15.19 5.42
C LEU A 445 27.25 15.27 4.30
N ILE A 446 26.66 14.14 3.93
CA ILE A 446 25.55 14.06 2.97
C ILE A 446 24.25 13.68 3.68
N GLU A 447 23.17 14.34 3.30
CA GLU A 447 21.81 14.14 3.84
C GLU A 447 20.79 14.21 2.69
N ARG A 448 19.80 13.33 2.70
CA ARG A 448 18.64 13.42 1.80
C ARG A 448 17.67 14.50 2.29
N VAL A 449 17.15 15.31 1.38
CA VAL A 449 16.30 16.47 1.69
C VAL A 449 14.82 16.16 1.48
N ASP A 450 14.49 15.43 0.41
CA ASP A 450 13.12 15.12 0.02
C ASP A 450 12.58 13.84 0.69
N ALA A 451 11.26 13.80 0.93
CA ALA A 451 10.59 12.62 1.48
C ALA A 451 10.45 11.51 0.42
N LEU A 452 10.50 10.26 0.88
CA LEU A 452 10.25 9.09 0.05
C LEU A 452 8.79 9.06 -0.42
N GLN A 453 8.56 8.77 -1.69
CA GLN A 453 7.21 8.52 -2.22
C GLN A 453 6.66 7.16 -1.74
N VAL A 454 7.53 6.16 -1.60
CA VAL A 454 7.24 4.82 -1.07
C VAL A 454 8.40 4.40 -0.17
N ASP A 455 8.13 3.97 1.07
CA ASP A 455 9.16 3.48 1.99
C ASP A 455 9.12 1.95 2.03
N TRP A 456 9.87 1.30 1.15
CA TRP A 456 9.87 -0.17 1.00
C TRP A 456 10.33 -0.94 2.25
N LEU A 457 10.95 -0.27 3.23
CA LEU A 457 11.36 -0.89 4.48
C LEU A 457 10.21 -0.91 5.50
N ARG A 458 9.42 0.18 5.52
CA ARG A 458 8.34 0.40 6.50
C ARG A 458 6.97 0.00 5.98
N ASP A 459 6.71 0.22 4.70
CA ASP A 459 5.44 -0.09 4.05
C ASP A 459 5.33 -1.61 3.75
N PRO A 460 4.13 -2.20 3.90
CA PRO A 460 3.93 -3.61 3.64
C PRO A 460 4.00 -3.92 2.14
N ILE A 461 4.95 -4.77 1.77
CA ILE A 461 5.07 -5.36 0.44
C ILE A 461 4.65 -6.83 0.44
N ASP A 462 3.83 -7.21 -0.53
CA ASP A 462 3.43 -8.61 -0.70
C ASP A 462 4.47 -9.38 -1.52
N PRO A 463 4.83 -10.61 -1.10
CA PRO A 463 5.76 -11.43 -1.86
C PRO A 463 5.15 -11.91 -3.19
N MET A 464 6.01 -12.04 -4.21
CA MET A 464 5.69 -12.63 -5.50
C MET A 464 5.39 -14.13 -5.36
N LEU A 465 4.34 -14.61 -6.02
CA LEU A 465 3.88 -15.99 -5.93
C LEU A 465 4.28 -16.81 -7.17
N ALA A 466 4.78 -18.02 -6.94
CA ALA A 466 5.13 -18.96 -8.01
C ALA A 466 3.89 -19.73 -8.53
N GLN A 467 3.92 -20.07 -9.82
CA GLN A 467 3.03 -21.04 -10.44
C GLN A 467 3.51 -22.47 -10.19
N SER A 468 2.63 -23.47 -10.21
CA SER A 468 3.04 -24.89 -10.07
C SER A 468 3.41 -25.48 -11.43
N SER A 469 4.44 -26.31 -11.48
CA SER A 469 4.76 -27.18 -12.63
C SER A 469 4.98 -28.62 -12.17
N ALA A 470 4.65 -29.58 -13.04
CA ALA A 470 4.83 -31.00 -12.77
C ALA A 470 6.28 -31.47 -12.97
N LYS A 471 7.02 -30.81 -13.87
CA LYS A 471 8.41 -31.12 -14.18
C LYS A 471 9.24 -29.82 -14.27
N PRO A 472 10.55 -29.87 -14.02
CA PRO A 472 11.43 -28.74 -14.28
C PRO A 472 11.38 -28.38 -15.77
N PRO A 473 11.28 -27.09 -16.15
CA PRO A 473 11.44 -26.67 -17.54
C PRO A 473 12.81 -27.11 -18.09
N ASP A 474 12.90 -27.33 -19.39
CA ASP A 474 14.15 -27.67 -20.08
C ASP A 474 14.58 -26.45 -20.89
N SER A 475 15.16 -25.46 -20.20
CA SER A 475 15.54 -24.18 -20.81
C SER A 475 16.70 -23.55 -20.05
N PRO A 476 17.71 -23.00 -20.78
CA PRO A 476 18.82 -22.28 -20.16
C PRO A 476 18.40 -20.94 -19.54
N ASN A 477 17.18 -20.47 -19.82
CA ASN A 477 16.68 -19.20 -19.31
C ASN A 477 16.26 -19.25 -17.84
N TYR A 478 16.35 -20.41 -17.19
CA TYR A 478 15.96 -20.61 -15.80
C TYR A 478 17.16 -20.88 -14.90
N LEU A 479 17.05 -20.43 -13.65
CA LEU A 479 17.87 -20.80 -12.52
C LEU A 479 17.04 -21.68 -11.58
N TYR A 480 17.65 -22.73 -11.03
CA TYR A 480 16.98 -23.70 -10.17
C TYR A 480 17.54 -23.66 -8.76
N GLU A 481 16.68 -23.63 -7.74
CA GLU A 481 17.07 -23.65 -6.33
C GLU A 481 16.20 -24.64 -5.55
N VAL A 482 16.66 -25.05 -4.37
CA VAL A 482 15.88 -25.93 -3.48
C VAL A 482 14.60 -25.21 -3.04
N LYS A 483 13.47 -25.91 -3.08
CA LYS A 483 12.26 -25.46 -2.41
C LYS A 483 12.33 -25.86 -0.95
N TRP A 484 12.68 -24.90 -0.10
CA TRP A 484 12.73 -25.07 1.34
C TRP A 484 11.31 -25.23 1.94
N ASP A 485 11.20 -26.10 2.95
CA ASP A 485 9.95 -26.41 3.66
C ASP A 485 9.92 -25.67 5.01
N GLY A 486 9.39 -24.45 5.00
CA GLY A 486 9.45 -23.53 6.14
C GLY A 486 8.33 -22.50 6.14
N ILE A 487 8.61 -21.33 6.72
CA ILE A 487 7.75 -20.16 6.59
C ILE A 487 8.42 -19.08 5.74
N ARG A 488 7.69 -18.58 4.75
CA ARG A 488 8.13 -17.42 3.96
C ARG A 488 8.17 -16.15 4.81
N ALA A 489 9.28 -15.44 4.74
CA ALA A 489 9.59 -14.26 5.53
C ALA A 489 10.14 -13.13 4.66
N MET A 490 9.59 -11.93 4.84
CA MET A 490 10.15 -10.69 4.32
C MET A 490 11.05 -10.08 5.39
N LEU A 491 12.32 -9.91 5.07
CA LEU A 491 13.34 -9.37 5.96
C LEU A 491 13.57 -7.90 5.61
N ALA A 492 13.12 -6.98 6.47
CA ALA A 492 13.39 -5.55 6.33
C ALA A 492 14.53 -5.18 7.27
N LEU A 493 15.69 -4.86 6.69
CA LEU A 493 16.84 -4.29 7.37
C LEU A 493 16.78 -2.76 7.24
N ASP A 494 16.65 -2.05 8.34
CA ASP A 494 16.58 -0.58 8.39
C ASP A 494 17.60 -0.05 9.40
N GLU A 495 18.71 0.50 8.93
CA GLU A 495 19.80 1.03 9.77
C GLU A 495 20.32 0.03 10.81
N GLY A 496 20.51 -1.22 10.40
CA GLY A 496 20.97 -2.31 11.26
C GLY A 496 19.86 -2.98 12.10
N GLN A 497 18.64 -2.46 12.09
CA GLN A 497 17.49 -3.11 12.74
C GLN A 497 16.79 -4.06 11.77
N LEU A 498 16.67 -5.34 12.14
CA LEU A 498 15.98 -6.34 11.35
C LEU A 498 14.55 -6.53 11.83
N THR A 499 13.59 -6.39 10.91
CA THR A 499 12.19 -6.76 11.12
C THR A 499 11.83 -7.92 10.19
N ILE A 500 11.24 -8.99 10.76
CA ILE A 500 10.84 -10.19 10.04
C ILE A 500 9.32 -10.24 9.95
N ARG A 501 8.78 -10.13 8.75
CA ARG A 501 7.33 -10.22 8.49
C ARG A 501 7.01 -11.53 7.80
N SER A 502 6.08 -12.31 8.36
CA SER A 502 5.55 -13.49 7.68
C SER A 502 4.79 -13.11 6.39
N ARG A 503 4.50 -14.09 5.53
CA ARG A 503 3.62 -13.91 4.36
C ARG A 503 2.28 -13.22 4.68
N SER A 504 1.75 -13.38 5.90
CA SER A 504 0.51 -12.73 6.36
C SER A 504 0.71 -11.31 6.89
N ARG A 505 1.91 -10.72 6.68
CA ARG A 505 2.35 -9.41 7.15
C ARG A 505 2.47 -9.25 8.67
N ARG A 506 2.32 -10.35 9.42
CA ARG A 506 2.55 -10.36 10.88
C ARG A 506 4.04 -10.29 11.16
N ASP A 507 4.43 -9.41 12.07
CA ASP A 507 5.77 -9.38 12.65
C ASP A 507 6.01 -10.64 13.48
N VAL A 508 7.01 -11.42 13.10
CA VAL A 508 7.42 -12.66 13.77
C VAL A 508 8.84 -12.59 14.33
N THR A 509 9.45 -11.41 14.33
CA THR A 509 10.86 -11.19 14.74
C THR A 509 11.15 -11.80 16.11
N ARG A 510 10.26 -11.57 17.08
CA ARG A 510 10.43 -12.05 18.46
C ARG A 510 10.57 -13.58 18.61
N PHE A 511 10.06 -14.35 17.65
CA PHE A 511 10.08 -15.83 17.74
C PHE A 511 11.41 -16.43 17.28
N PHE A 512 12.26 -15.62 16.64
CA PHE A 512 13.54 -16.02 16.09
C PHE A 512 14.67 -15.08 16.56
N PRO A 513 14.94 -15.01 17.87
CA PRO A 513 15.96 -14.12 18.42
C PRO A 513 17.37 -14.40 17.88
N GLU A 514 17.66 -15.62 17.41
CA GLU A 514 18.91 -15.94 16.70
C GLU A 514 19.08 -15.23 15.35
N LEU A 515 18.00 -14.68 14.79
CA LEU A 515 18.00 -13.86 13.58
C LEU A 515 18.17 -12.36 13.89
N ALA A 516 18.26 -11.94 15.16
CA ALA A 516 18.36 -10.53 15.53
C ALA A 516 19.72 -9.84 15.21
N PRO A 517 20.91 -10.48 15.32
CA PRO A 517 22.18 -9.79 15.08
C PRO A 517 22.42 -9.59 13.58
N ALA A 518 21.89 -8.50 13.02
CA ALA A 518 21.94 -8.18 11.61
C ALA A 518 23.33 -7.69 11.14
N GLU A 519 24.11 -7.06 12.01
CA GLU A 519 25.40 -6.43 11.66
C GLU A 519 26.44 -7.45 11.18
N ASP A 520 26.39 -8.67 11.71
CA ASP A 520 27.29 -9.77 11.33
C ASP A 520 26.82 -10.52 10.07
N ALA A 521 25.55 -10.35 9.69
CA ALA A 521 24.92 -11.06 8.59
C ALA A 521 24.87 -10.24 7.29
N PHE A 522 24.88 -8.92 7.37
CA PHE A 522 24.67 -8.05 6.21
C PHE A 522 25.82 -7.05 6.02
N ARG A 523 26.14 -6.76 4.76
CA ARG A 523 26.97 -5.60 4.36
C ARG A 523 26.12 -4.39 4.05
N ALA A 524 24.87 -4.60 3.63
CA ALA A 524 23.88 -3.55 3.41
C ALA A 524 23.53 -2.84 4.73
N THR A 525 23.24 -1.54 4.65
CA THR A 525 22.75 -0.76 5.78
C THR A 525 21.23 -0.73 5.83
N ALA A 526 20.60 -0.72 4.66
CA ALA A 526 19.17 -0.84 4.49
C ALA A 526 18.86 -1.79 3.34
N ALA A 527 17.99 -2.78 3.56
CA ALA A 527 17.64 -3.74 2.52
C ALA A 527 16.29 -4.42 2.79
N LEU A 528 15.64 -4.87 1.71
CA LEU A 528 14.47 -5.73 1.80
C LEU A 528 14.76 -7.04 1.07
N PHE A 529 14.68 -8.15 1.79
CA PHE A 529 14.91 -9.48 1.24
C PHE A 529 13.67 -10.37 1.32
N ASP A 530 13.59 -11.31 0.39
CA ASP A 530 12.59 -12.37 0.37
C ASP A 530 13.29 -13.70 0.72
N ALA A 531 12.76 -14.39 1.73
CA ALA A 531 13.44 -15.50 2.38
C ALA A 531 12.47 -16.57 2.90
N GLU A 532 13.02 -17.72 3.27
CA GLU A 532 12.32 -18.83 3.93
C GLU A 532 13.03 -19.19 5.24
N ILE A 533 12.29 -19.25 6.35
CA ILE A 533 12.83 -19.66 7.66
C ILE A 533 12.49 -21.14 7.89
N VAL A 534 13.53 -21.94 8.18
CA VAL A 534 13.44 -23.39 8.40
C VAL A 534 14.10 -23.81 9.71
N CYS A 535 13.64 -24.92 10.30
CA CYS A 535 14.34 -25.61 11.37
C CYS A 535 14.88 -26.92 10.81
N LEU A 536 16.19 -27.14 10.90
CA LEU A 536 16.83 -28.33 10.34
C LEU A 536 16.99 -29.41 11.41
N ASP A 537 16.90 -30.68 10.99
CA ASP A 537 17.31 -31.83 11.80
C ASP A 537 18.84 -32.07 11.71
N PRO A 538 19.42 -33.03 12.46
CA PRO A 538 20.85 -33.34 12.38
C PRO A 538 21.34 -33.82 11.00
N ALA A 539 20.44 -34.28 10.12
CA ALA A 539 20.74 -34.64 8.73
C ALA A 539 20.56 -33.45 7.77
N ALA A 540 20.42 -32.24 8.28
CA ALA A 540 20.17 -30.99 7.55
C ALA A 540 18.85 -30.97 6.76
N LYS A 541 17.88 -31.81 7.13
CA LYS A 541 16.56 -31.83 6.51
C LYS A 541 15.63 -30.83 7.22
N PRO A 542 14.86 -30.01 6.48
CA PRO A 542 13.89 -29.11 7.09
C PRO A 542 12.73 -29.89 7.74
N VAL A 543 12.36 -29.48 8.95
CA VAL A 543 11.24 -30.03 9.72
C VAL A 543 10.23 -28.91 10.01
N PHE A 544 9.21 -28.82 9.16
CA PHE A 544 8.20 -27.76 9.21
C PHE A 544 7.49 -27.65 10.57
N GLU A 545 7.20 -28.78 11.23
CA GLU A 545 6.55 -28.81 12.54
C GLU A 545 7.33 -28.03 13.61
N HIS A 546 8.66 -28.07 13.56
CA HIS A 546 9.50 -27.35 14.51
C HIS A 546 9.34 -25.83 14.34
N VAL A 547 9.27 -25.33 13.10
CA VAL A 547 9.07 -23.89 12.83
C VAL A 547 7.70 -23.42 13.31
N VAL A 548 6.64 -24.22 13.05
CA VAL A 548 5.30 -23.92 13.57
C VAL A 548 5.30 -23.88 15.10
N TRP A 549 5.95 -24.86 15.74
CA TRP A 549 6.07 -24.90 17.20
C TRP A 549 6.81 -23.68 17.75
N ARG A 550 7.85 -23.17 17.08
CA ARG A 550 8.53 -21.90 17.44
C ARG A 550 7.56 -20.72 17.50
N LEU A 551 6.66 -20.59 16.52
CA LEU A 551 5.69 -19.49 16.44
C LEU A 551 4.60 -19.52 17.53
N HIS A 552 4.40 -20.65 18.21
CA HIS A 552 3.37 -20.79 19.25
C HIS A 552 3.84 -20.46 20.67
N GLN A 553 5.10 -20.08 20.86
CA GLN A 553 5.64 -19.78 22.19
C GLN A 553 5.09 -18.46 22.77
N ALA A 554 4.57 -18.50 24.00
CA ALA A 554 3.86 -17.37 24.59
C ALA A 554 4.76 -16.37 25.33
N SER A 555 5.81 -16.85 26.02
CA SER A 555 6.71 -16.03 26.86
C SER A 555 8.16 -16.10 26.40
N ASP A 556 8.95 -15.08 26.75
CA ASP A 556 10.35 -14.95 26.31
C ASP A 556 11.23 -16.12 26.80
N GLY A 557 11.04 -16.58 28.04
CA GLY A 557 11.73 -17.77 28.54
C GLY A 557 11.34 -19.06 27.81
N ALA A 558 10.13 -19.16 27.25
CA ALA A 558 9.73 -20.30 26.42
C ALA A 558 10.36 -20.19 25.01
N ILE A 559 10.46 -18.98 24.47
CA ILE A 559 11.13 -18.70 23.19
C ILE A 559 12.61 -19.09 23.26
N GLU A 560 13.33 -18.73 24.33
CA GLU A 560 14.74 -19.09 24.48
C GLU A 560 14.97 -20.61 24.59
N ARG A 561 14.11 -21.32 25.33
CA ARG A 561 14.15 -22.80 25.37
C ARG A 561 13.85 -23.40 24.00
N ALA A 562 12.91 -22.80 23.28
CA ALA A 562 12.54 -23.24 21.95
C ALA A 562 13.66 -23.02 20.92
N ARG A 563 14.38 -21.91 21.04
CA ARG A 563 15.62 -21.62 20.31
C ARG A 563 16.68 -22.68 20.52
N ALA A 564 16.99 -23.01 21.76
CA ALA A 564 18.01 -24.01 22.08
C ALA A 564 17.63 -25.41 21.55
N LYS A 565 16.34 -25.74 21.54
CA LYS A 565 15.85 -27.07 21.13
C LYS A 565 15.76 -27.22 19.61
N HIS A 566 15.29 -26.20 18.91
CA HIS A 566 15.03 -26.22 17.47
C HIS A 566 15.54 -24.92 16.83
N PRO A 567 16.87 -24.77 16.63
CA PRO A 567 17.45 -23.57 16.05
C PRO A 567 16.93 -23.33 14.62
N ALA A 568 16.65 -22.08 14.29
CA ALA A 568 16.17 -21.69 12.96
C ALA A 568 17.33 -21.19 12.08
N VAL A 569 17.21 -21.45 10.78
CA VAL A 569 18.08 -20.95 9.70
C VAL A 569 17.19 -20.21 8.70
N CYS A 570 17.70 -19.11 8.15
CA CYS A 570 16.99 -18.27 7.20
C CYS A 570 17.67 -18.33 5.82
N TYR A 571 16.97 -18.88 4.82
CA TYR A 571 17.42 -18.94 3.44
C TYR A 571 16.87 -17.77 2.63
N ILE A 572 17.74 -16.83 2.26
CA ILE A 572 17.43 -15.65 1.48
C ILE A 572 17.59 -15.97 -0.01
N PHE A 573 16.56 -15.72 -0.82
CA PHE A 573 16.56 -16.12 -2.22
C PHE A 573 16.29 -14.98 -3.22
N ASP A 574 15.97 -13.76 -2.74
CA ASP A 574 15.88 -12.56 -3.58
C ASP A 574 16.13 -11.27 -2.76
N CYS A 575 16.54 -10.20 -3.43
CA CYS A 575 16.74 -8.86 -2.88
C CYS A 575 15.88 -7.86 -3.67
N LEU A 576 15.03 -7.11 -2.97
CA LEU A 576 14.00 -6.26 -3.58
C LEU A 576 14.32 -4.77 -3.47
N TYR A 577 15.08 -4.41 -2.44
CA TYR A 577 15.51 -3.05 -2.16
C TYR A 577 16.89 -3.12 -1.51
N LEU A 578 17.79 -2.21 -1.90
CA LEU A 578 19.15 -2.14 -1.38
C LEU A 578 19.56 -0.67 -1.22
N ASP A 579 19.99 -0.28 -0.03
CA ASP A 579 20.70 0.96 0.33
C ASP A 579 20.17 2.24 -0.38
N GLY A 580 18.85 2.44 -0.39
CA GLY A 580 18.22 3.64 -0.98
C GLY A 580 17.51 3.41 -2.31
N ARG A 581 17.68 2.24 -2.94
CA ARG A 581 17.21 1.94 -4.30
C ARG A 581 16.29 0.71 -4.32
N PRO A 582 15.05 0.83 -4.84
CA PRO A 582 14.25 -0.33 -5.24
C PRO A 582 14.91 -1.03 -6.43
N ILE A 583 15.15 -2.33 -6.32
CA ILE A 583 15.80 -3.14 -7.37
C ILE A 583 14.85 -4.21 -7.95
N CYS A 584 13.58 -4.22 -7.55
CA CYS A 584 12.58 -5.19 -8.03
C CYS A 584 12.38 -5.18 -9.55
N GLY A 585 12.61 -4.04 -10.21
CA GLY A 585 12.52 -3.90 -11.67
C GLY A 585 13.70 -4.50 -12.45
N GLU A 586 14.80 -4.84 -11.77
CA GLU A 586 15.98 -5.40 -12.44
C GLU A 586 15.81 -6.88 -12.77
N PRO A 587 16.55 -7.42 -13.76
CA PRO A 587 16.65 -8.86 -14.00
C PRO A 587 17.04 -9.65 -12.74
N LEU A 588 16.49 -10.87 -12.57
CA LEU A 588 16.80 -11.73 -11.43
C LEU A 588 18.30 -11.98 -11.27
N GLU A 589 19.04 -12.21 -12.36
CA GLU A 589 20.50 -12.39 -12.30
C GLU A 589 21.19 -11.21 -11.61
N ARG A 590 20.81 -9.99 -11.97
CA ARG A 590 21.36 -8.78 -11.38
C ARG A 590 20.95 -8.62 -9.91
N ARG A 591 19.70 -8.93 -9.56
CA ARG A 591 19.25 -8.97 -8.15
C ARG A 591 20.00 -10.01 -7.32
N ARG A 592 20.41 -11.13 -7.93
CA ARG A 592 21.22 -12.16 -7.26
C ARG A 592 22.66 -11.72 -7.04
N GLU A 593 23.26 -10.96 -7.96
CA GLU A 593 24.56 -10.32 -7.75
C GLU A 593 24.49 -9.36 -6.54
N TRP A 594 23.46 -8.49 -6.51
CA TRP A 594 23.21 -7.61 -5.37
C TRP A 594 23.01 -8.40 -4.07
N LEU A 595 22.25 -9.50 -4.09
CA LEU A 595 22.03 -10.36 -2.93
C LEU A 595 23.33 -11.01 -2.42
N ALA A 596 24.14 -11.56 -3.33
CA ALA A 596 25.39 -12.22 -2.99
C ALA A 596 26.39 -11.25 -2.35
N ASP A 597 26.42 -10.01 -2.84
CA ASP A 597 27.25 -8.96 -2.26
C ASP A 597 26.69 -8.42 -0.93
N ALA A 598 25.37 -8.23 -0.83
CA ALA A 598 24.71 -7.66 0.34
C ALA A 598 24.75 -8.57 1.58
N VAL A 599 24.81 -9.89 1.40
CA VAL A 599 24.77 -10.87 2.51
C VAL A 599 26.16 -11.44 2.78
N ARG A 600 26.59 -11.43 4.05
CA ARG A 600 27.86 -12.03 4.48
C ARG A 600 27.67 -13.55 4.64
N PRO A 601 28.71 -14.37 4.37
CA PRO A 601 28.68 -15.77 4.76
C PRO A 601 28.36 -15.90 6.26
N ASN A 602 27.25 -16.54 6.58
CA ASN A 602 26.74 -16.62 7.94
C ASN A 602 26.08 -18.00 8.16
N PRO A 603 26.26 -18.63 9.34
CA PRO A 603 25.69 -19.95 9.60
C PRO A 603 24.15 -19.93 9.68
N VAL A 604 23.57 -18.78 10.03
CA VAL A 604 22.14 -18.58 10.29
C VAL A 604 21.44 -17.93 9.10
N PHE A 605 22.03 -16.89 8.48
CA PHE A 605 21.54 -16.30 7.24
C PHE A 605 22.29 -16.87 6.04
N ARG A 606 21.59 -17.59 5.17
CA ARG A 606 22.19 -18.27 4.01
C ARG A 606 21.56 -17.77 2.73
N VAL A 607 22.36 -17.48 1.72
CA VAL A 607 21.83 -17.25 0.37
C VAL A 607 21.46 -18.60 -0.23
N SER A 608 20.24 -18.73 -0.78
CA SER A 608 19.81 -19.95 -1.45
C SER A 608 20.61 -20.15 -2.73
N GLU A 609 21.33 -21.26 -2.82
CA GLU A 609 22.15 -21.60 -3.98
C GLU A 609 21.28 -21.87 -5.21
N VAL A 610 21.82 -21.55 -6.39
CA VAL A 610 21.20 -21.86 -7.68
C VAL A 610 22.09 -22.73 -8.53
N LEU A 611 21.45 -23.56 -9.35
CA LEU A 611 22.06 -24.44 -10.33
C LEU A 611 21.40 -24.20 -11.68
N ASP A 612 22.12 -24.54 -12.75
CA ASP A 612 21.61 -24.49 -14.12
C ASP A 612 20.85 -25.78 -14.50
N ASP A 613 21.16 -26.91 -13.86
CA ASP A 613 20.53 -28.20 -14.12
C ASP A 613 19.38 -28.49 -13.14
N GLY A 614 18.17 -28.12 -13.55
CA GLY A 614 16.96 -28.36 -12.79
C GLY A 614 16.56 -29.84 -12.70
N ARG A 615 16.93 -30.69 -13.66
CA ARG A 615 16.58 -32.12 -13.62
C ARG A 615 17.41 -32.84 -12.58
N ALA A 616 18.73 -32.63 -12.59
CA ALA A 616 19.62 -33.20 -11.59
C ALA A 616 19.24 -32.75 -10.17
N LEU A 617 18.95 -31.46 -9.99
CA LEU A 617 18.51 -30.94 -8.69
C LEU A 617 17.18 -31.54 -8.22
N TRP A 618 16.21 -31.75 -9.14
CA TRP A 618 14.93 -32.34 -8.79
C TRP A 618 15.05 -33.81 -8.36
N GLU A 619 15.87 -34.60 -9.06
CA GLU A 619 16.14 -36.00 -8.68
C GLU A 619 16.88 -36.09 -7.34
N ALA A 620 17.87 -35.22 -7.11
CA ALA A 620 18.56 -35.13 -5.81
C ALA A 620 17.59 -34.75 -4.68
N ALA A 621 16.72 -33.75 -4.92
CA ALA A 621 15.70 -33.35 -3.95
C ALA A 621 14.74 -34.50 -3.61
N LYS A 622 14.40 -35.36 -4.59
CA LYS A 622 13.59 -36.56 -4.40
C LYS A 622 14.30 -37.61 -3.54
N GLN A 623 15.57 -37.88 -3.82
CA GLN A 623 16.39 -38.83 -3.04
C GLN A 623 16.58 -38.39 -1.58
N MET A 624 16.73 -37.09 -1.35
CA MET A 624 16.86 -36.50 0.00
C MET A 624 15.50 -36.30 0.71
N GLY A 625 14.38 -36.54 0.00
CA GLY A 625 13.03 -36.32 0.52
C GLY A 625 12.75 -34.87 0.91
N LEU A 626 13.29 -33.90 0.16
CA LEU A 626 12.99 -32.47 0.26
C LEU A 626 11.66 -32.15 -0.45
N GLU A 627 11.03 -31.00 -0.16
CA GLU A 627 9.72 -30.64 -0.74
C GLU A 627 9.74 -30.51 -2.27
N GLY A 628 10.88 -30.09 -2.83
CA GLY A 628 11.08 -29.99 -4.27
C GLY A 628 12.07 -28.89 -4.64
N ILE A 629 11.86 -28.30 -5.81
CA ILE A 629 12.70 -27.22 -6.36
C ILE A 629 11.86 -26.03 -6.83
N MET A 630 12.50 -24.88 -6.95
CA MET A 630 11.98 -23.69 -7.61
C MET A 630 12.76 -23.46 -8.91
N ALA A 631 12.07 -23.12 -9.99
CA ALA A 631 12.68 -22.63 -11.23
C ALA A 631 12.30 -21.17 -11.42
N LYS A 632 13.29 -20.29 -11.61
CA LYS A 632 13.07 -18.85 -11.78
C LYS A 632 13.74 -18.36 -13.07
N GLU A 633 13.00 -17.61 -13.88
CA GLU A 633 13.51 -17.06 -15.13
C GLU A 633 14.54 -15.94 -14.88
N ARG A 634 15.72 -16.07 -15.50
CA ARG A 634 16.91 -15.21 -15.31
C ARG A 634 16.66 -13.72 -15.50
N ARG A 635 15.88 -13.37 -16.53
CA ARG A 635 15.62 -11.97 -16.91
C ARG A 635 14.31 -11.41 -16.34
N SER A 636 13.62 -12.18 -15.50
CA SER A 636 12.33 -11.75 -14.97
C SER A 636 12.47 -10.68 -13.88
N PRO A 637 11.64 -9.63 -13.90
CA PRO A 637 11.52 -8.71 -12.78
C PRO A 637 10.81 -9.39 -11.61
N TYR A 638 10.97 -8.83 -10.42
CA TYR A 638 10.16 -9.23 -9.28
C TYR A 638 8.83 -8.47 -9.31
N LEU A 639 7.72 -9.19 -9.19
CA LEU A 639 6.36 -8.62 -9.28
C LEU A 639 5.64 -8.74 -7.92
N PRO A 640 5.73 -7.72 -7.04
CA PRO A 640 5.12 -7.79 -5.71
C PRO A 640 3.62 -8.10 -5.76
N GLY A 641 3.20 -9.03 -4.91
CA GLY A 641 1.80 -9.48 -4.78
C GLY A 641 1.21 -10.19 -6.00
N LYS A 642 1.97 -10.38 -7.08
CA LYS A 642 1.49 -11.08 -8.28
C LYS A 642 1.90 -12.53 -8.28
N ARG A 643 1.05 -13.38 -8.85
CA ARG A 643 1.44 -14.72 -9.26
C ARG A 643 2.03 -14.63 -10.66
N SER A 644 3.21 -15.20 -10.87
CA SER A 644 3.92 -15.15 -12.15
C SER A 644 4.29 -16.54 -12.65
N ALA A 645 4.29 -16.69 -13.97
CA ALA A 645 4.81 -17.87 -14.67
C ALA A 645 6.34 -17.90 -14.71
N SER A 646 7.01 -16.76 -14.52
CA SER A 646 8.47 -16.68 -14.44
C SER A 646 9.05 -17.39 -13.21
N TRP A 647 8.23 -17.69 -12.19
CA TRP A 647 8.59 -18.49 -11.03
C TRP A 647 7.73 -19.75 -10.99
N LEU A 648 8.36 -20.91 -11.08
CA LEU A 648 7.71 -22.21 -11.04
C LEU A 648 8.14 -22.98 -9.80
N LYS A 649 7.19 -23.61 -9.10
CA LYS A 649 7.48 -24.58 -8.04
C LYS A 649 7.21 -25.99 -8.56
N ILE A 650 8.17 -26.89 -8.34
CA ILE A 650 8.12 -28.28 -8.77
C ILE A 650 8.29 -29.16 -7.54
N LYS A 651 7.23 -29.87 -7.14
CA LYS A 651 7.20 -30.67 -5.91
C LYS A 651 7.67 -32.10 -6.16
N THR A 652 8.29 -32.72 -5.16
CA THR A 652 8.49 -34.18 -5.08
C THR A 652 7.22 -34.81 -4.48
N ARG A 653 6.87 -36.02 -4.89
CA ARG A 653 5.67 -36.74 -4.42
C ARG A 653 6.07 -38.08 -3.80
N ASN A 654 5.51 -38.42 -2.63
CA ASN A 654 5.66 -39.72 -1.98
C ASN A 654 4.29 -40.40 -1.84
N THR A 655 4.19 -41.72 -2.08
CA THR A 655 2.95 -42.49 -1.91
C THR A 655 3.12 -43.64 -0.90
N THR A 656 2.04 -44.07 -0.26
CA THR A 656 2.00 -45.22 0.67
C THR A 656 0.62 -45.89 0.65
N GLU A 657 0.58 -47.19 0.90
CA GLU A 657 -0.67 -47.96 1.00
C GLU A 657 -1.22 -47.97 2.43
N CYS A 658 -2.55 -47.83 2.57
CA CYS A 658 -3.27 -47.75 3.85
C CYS A 658 -4.60 -48.52 3.78
N VAL A 659 -5.10 -48.95 4.93
CA VAL A 659 -6.41 -49.60 5.09
C VAL A 659 -7.42 -48.60 5.65
N ILE A 660 -8.63 -48.58 5.11
CA ILE A 660 -9.73 -47.72 5.60
C ILE A 660 -10.39 -48.42 6.78
N ILE A 661 -10.40 -47.77 7.94
CA ILE A 661 -10.84 -48.35 9.22
C ILE A 661 -12.08 -47.68 9.81
N GLY A 662 -12.54 -46.59 9.19
CA GLY A 662 -13.70 -45.83 9.65
C GLY A 662 -13.78 -44.49 8.94
N TYR A 663 -14.83 -43.73 9.22
CA TYR A 663 -14.99 -42.39 8.67
C TYR A 663 -15.69 -41.46 9.64
N THR A 664 -15.36 -40.17 9.60
CA THR A 664 -16.12 -39.14 10.33
C THR A 664 -17.41 -38.84 9.58
N ARG A 665 -18.51 -38.62 10.29
CA ARG A 665 -19.75 -38.15 9.67
C ARG A 665 -19.50 -36.83 8.96
N GLY A 666 -19.95 -36.71 7.71
CA GLY A 666 -19.84 -35.46 6.99
C GLY A 666 -20.68 -34.37 7.67
N LYS A 667 -20.26 -33.13 7.47
CA LYS A 667 -20.99 -31.93 7.90
C LYS A 667 -21.32 -31.10 6.65
N GLY A 668 -22.34 -30.26 6.74
CA GLY A 668 -22.84 -29.41 5.63
C GLY A 668 -23.14 -30.15 4.36
N ASP A 669 -22.54 -29.72 3.25
CA ASP A 669 -22.78 -30.32 1.93
C ASP A 669 -22.34 -31.80 1.87
N ARG A 670 -21.45 -32.21 2.78
CA ARG A 670 -21.05 -33.62 2.96
C ARG A 670 -21.86 -34.36 4.01
N ALA A 671 -22.86 -33.74 4.65
CA ALA A 671 -23.76 -34.39 5.61
C ALA A 671 -24.38 -35.71 5.10
N PRO A 672 -24.75 -35.87 3.81
CA PRO A 672 -25.24 -37.16 3.32
C PRO A 672 -24.13 -38.19 3.04
N LEU A 673 -22.85 -37.83 3.16
CA LEU A 673 -21.65 -38.63 2.86
C LEU A 673 -20.71 -38.69 4.09
N PHE A 674 -19.43 -39.05 3.87
CA PHE A 674 -18.39 -39.00 4.90
C PHE A 674 -17.58 -37.71 4.86
N GLY A 675 -17.02 -37.29 6.01
CA GLY A 675 -16.17 -36.10 6.15
C GLY A 675 -14.70 -36.38 5.83
N ALA A 676 -14.13 -37.37 6.51
CA ALA A 676 -12.76 -37.85 6.33
C ALA A 676 -12.67 -39.36 6.62
N LEU A 677 -11.80 -40.07 5.90
CA LEU A 677 -11.49 -41.48 6.16
C LEU A 677 -10.44 -41.59 7.24
N HIS A 678 -10.66 -42.47 8.21
CA HIS A 678 -9.64 -42.93 9.14
C HIS A 678 -8.84 -44.04 8.49
N LEU A 679 -7.52 -43.92 8.55
CA LEU A 679 -6.57 -44.81 7.94
C LEU A 679 -5.79 -45.58 9.01
N GLY A 680 -5.67 -46.88 8.81
CA GLY A 680 -4.80 -47.77 9.55
C GLY A 680 -3.79 -48.44 8.63
N ARG A 681 -2.73 -49.00 9.21
CA ARG A 681 -1.78 -49.86 8.51
C ARG A 681 -1.47 -51.05 9.40
N TYR A 682 -1.38 -52.23 8.80
CA TYR A 682 -0.97 -53.42 9.52
C TYR A 682 0.53 -53.34 9.85
N ASP A 683 0.85 -53.58 11.11
CA ASP A 683 2.20 -53.78 11.62
C ASP A 683 2.23 -55.18 12.23
N GLY A 684 2.62 -56.16 11.41
CA GLY A 684 2.33 -57.57 11.67
C GLY A 684 0.81 -57.82 11.69
N GLU A 685 0.31 -58.37 12.80
CA GLU A 685 -1.14 -58.58 13.00
C GLU A 685 -1.90 -57.37 13.53
N ARG A 686 -1.18 -56.40 14.11
CA ARG A 686 -1.82 -55.29 14.81
C ARG A 686 -2.09 -54.16 13.83
N LEU A 687 -3.34 -53.71 13.79
CA LEU A 687 -3.73 -52.57 13.00
C LEU A 687 -3.38 -51.29 13.78
N ARG A 688 -2.46 -50.49 13.25
CA ARG A 688 -2.03 -49.21 13.84
C ARG A 688 -2.72 -48.05 13.13
N TYR A 689 -3.18 -47.06 13.89
CA TYR A 689 -3.74 -45.83 13.33
C TYR A 689 -2.65 -44.96 12.70
N VAL A 690 -2.84 -44.56 11.44
CA VAL A 690 -1.85 -43.82 10.65
C VAL A 690 -2.28 -42.37 10.42
N GLY A 691 -3.59 -42.10 10.39
CA GLY A 691 -4.09 -40.73 10.29
C GLY A 691 -5.51 -40.67 9.74
N LYS A 692 -5.93 -39.47 9.35
CA LYS A 692 -7.18 -39.26 8.61
C LYS A 692 -6.92 -38.49 7.32
N VAL A 693 -7.70 -38.78 6.28
CA VAL A 693 -7.65 -38.10 4.98
C VAL A 693 -9.04 -37.54 4.64
N GLY A 694 -9.12 -36.22 4.43
CA GLY A 694 -10.37 -35.51 4.09
C GLY A 694 -10.36 -34.81 2.73
N THR A 695 -9.21 -34.86 2.04
CA THR A 695 -8.88 -34.16 0.79
C THR A 695 -8.41 -35.15 -0.27
N GLY A 696 -8.62 -34.85 -1.56
CA GLY A 696 -8.29 -35.75 -2.67
C GLY A 696 -9.49 -36.50 -3.27
N PHE A 697 -10.69 -36.29 -2.73
CA PHE A 697 -11.93 -36.85 -3.25
C PHE A 697 -12.77 -35.78 -3.96
N ASP A 698 -13.09 -36.00 -5.23
CA ASP A 698 -14.16 -35.27 -5.92
C ASP A 698 -15.54 -35.85 -5.57
N ASP A 699 -16.63 -35.19 -5.98
CA ASP A 699 -17.99 -35.61 -5.60
C ASP A 699 -18.38 -37.00 -6.14
N ARG A 700 -17.80 -37.42 -7.28
CA ARG A 700 -18.04 -38.75 -7.85
C ARG A 700 -17.37 -39.80 -6.99
N LEU A 701 -16.09 -39.60 -6.67
CA LEU A 701 -15.30 -40.50 -5.83
C LEU A 701 -15.88 -40.56 -4.42
N LEU A 702 -16.31 -39.43 -3.83
CA LEU A 702 -16.98 -39.40 -2.52
C LEU A 702 -18.23 -40.29 -2.50
N LYS A 703 -19.10 -40.19 -3.53
CA LYS A 703 -20.32 -41.00 -3.62
C LYS A 703 -20.02 -42.49 -3.82
N THR A 704 -19.07 -42.82 -4.70
CA THR A 704 -18.66 -44.22 -4.97
C THR A 704 -18.08 -44.84 -3.70
N VAL A 705 -17.11 -44.18 -3.08
CA VAL A 705 -16.47 -44.67 -1.85
C VAL A 705 -17.47 -44.77 -0.72
N PHE A 706 -18.36 -43.79 -0.54
CA PHE A 706 -19.36 -43.86 0.52
C PHE A 706 -20.36 -45.01 0.33
N LYS A 707 -20.71 -45.33 -0.92
CA LYS A 707 -21.54 -46.51 -1.23
C LYS A 707 -20.84 -47.80 -0.79
N GLU A 708 -19.54 -47.93 -1.03
CA GLU A 708 -18.75 -49.07 -0.57
C GLU A 708 -18.61 -49.10 0.95
N LEU A 709 -18.34 -47.96 1.59
CA LEU A 709 -18.25 -47.85 3.05
C LEU A 709 -19.57 -48.23 3.74
N LYS A 710 -20.72 -47.91 3.15
CA LYS A 710 -22.04 -48.33 3.67
C LYS A 710 -22.31 -49.83 3.54
N ALA A 711 -21.63 -50.51 2.62
CA ALA A 711 -21.75 -51.96 2.47
C ALA A 711 -20.89 -52.74 3.50
N ILE A 712 -20.03 -52.07 4.24
CA ILE A 712 -19.18 -52.69 5.27
C ILE A 712 -19.89 -52.65 6.63
N PRO A 713 -19.91 -53.76 7.39
CA PRO A 713 -20.45 -53.78 8.74
C PRO A 713 -19.81 -52.72 9.64
N GLN A 714 -20.65 -52.01 10.39
CA GLN A 714 -20.21 -51.10 11.45
C GLN A 714 -19.85 -51.92 12.69
N GLY A 715 -18.75 -51.56 13.36
CA GLY A 715 -18.23 -52.30 14.50
C GLY A 715 -17.59 -51.40 15.56
N PRO A 716 -17.02 -51.99 16.63
CA PRO A 716 -16.20 -51.24 17.58
C PRO A 716 -14.93 -50.69 16.91
N ARG A 717 -14.28 -49.71 17.54
CA ARG A 717 -13.03 -49.12 17.03
C ARG A 717 -11.96 -50.21 16.81
N PRO A 718 -11.42 -50.36 15.58
CA PRO A 718 -10.48 -51.45 15.25
C PRO A 718 -9.02 -51.14 15.63
N VAL A 719 -8.75 -49.97 16.23
CA VAL A 719 -7.41 -49.52 16.65
C VAL A 719 -7.41 -49.12 18.13
N GLU A 720 -6.29 -49.33 18.82
CA GLU A 720 -6.17 -48.95 20.24
C GLU A 720 -6.17 -47.42 20.43
N THR A 721 -5.54 -46.69 19.51
CA THR A 721 -5.47 -45.23 19.52
C THR A 721 -6.87 -44.62 19.44
N ARG A 722 -7.18 -43.69 20.35
CA ARG A 722 -8.44 -42.93 20.34
C ARG A 722 -8.23 -41.58 19.65
N PRO A 723 -8.73 -41.38 18.42
CA PRO A 723 -8.64 -40.07 17.75
C PRO A 723 -9.48 -39.02 18.50
N VAL A 724 -9.18 -37.74 18.28
CA VAL A 724 -9.96 -36.62 18.86
C VAL A 724 -11.42 -36.66 18.40
N ASP A 725 -11.65 -37.11 17.17
CA ASP A 725 -12.96 -37.15 16.52
C ASP A 725 -13.74 -38.46 16.79
N ASP A 726 -13.24 -39.34 17.67
CA ASP A 726 -13.77 -40.69 17.96
C ASP A 726 -15.27 -40.70 18.26
N ALA A 727 -15.80 -39.66 18.92
CA ALA A 727 -17.22 -39.50 19.22
C ALA A 727 -18.11 -39.25 17.98
N SER A 728 -17.51 -38.81 16.87
CA SER A 728 -18.18 -38.48 15.60
C SER A 728 -17.82 -39.45 14.46
N THR A 729 -17.07 -40.51 14.79
CA THR A 729 -16.57 -41.51 13.83
C THR A 729 -17.49 -42.72 13.78
N VAL A 730 -17.81 -43.16 12.56
CA VAL A 730 -18.38 -44.47 12.27
C VAL A 730 -17.22 -45.42 11.98
N TRP A 731 -17.03 -46.40 12.86
CA TRP A 731 -15.98 -47.40 12.74
C TRP A 731 -16.43 -48.57 11.86
N LEU A 732 -15.54 -49.02 10.99
CA LEU A 732 -15.81 -50.07 10.01
C LEU A 732 -14.83 -51.22 10.18
N GLU A 733 -15.22 -52.41 9.75
CA GLU A 733 -14.26 -53.49 9.58
C GLU A 733 -13.20 -53.12 8.51
N PRO A 734 -11.90 -53.39 8.76
CA PRO A 734 -10.80 -53.01 7.88
C PRO A 734 -10.75 -53.90 6.63
N ARG A 735 -11.61 -53.61 5.65
CA ARG A 735 -11.77 -54.41 4.41
C ARG A 735 -11.32 -53.71 3.13
N LEU A 736 -11.24 -52.38 3.13
CA LEU A 736 -10.86 -51.59 1.96
C LEU A 736 -9.45 -51.04 2.09
N VAL A 737 -8.68 -51.10 1.01
CA VAL A 737 -7.31 -50.59 0.93
C VAL A 737 -7.28 -49.38 -0.03
N CYS A 738 -6.44 -48.39 0.26
CA CYS A 738 -6.25 -47.20 -0.56
C CYS A 738 -4.78 -46.77 -0.60
N GLU A 739 -4.34 -46.20 -1.72
CA GLU A 739 -3.04 -45.54 -1.82
C GLU A 739 -3.16 -44.05 -1.49
N VAL A 740 -2.18 -43.51 -0.79
CA VAL A 740 -2.18 -42.16 -0.25
C VAL A 740 -0.89 -41.45 -0.60
N GLU A 741 -0.99 -40.34 -1.30
CA GLU A 741 0.10 -39.39 -1.57
C GLU A 741 0.27 -38.44 -0.37
N TYR A 742 1.49 -38.24 0.12
CA TYR A 742 1.77 -37.42 1.30
C TYR A 742 3.11 -36.67 1.17
N ALA A 743 3.23 -35.53 1.88
CA ALA A 743 4.47 -34.76 1.93
C ALA A 743 5.48 -35.34 2.95
N SER A 744 5.01 -35.72 4.14
CA SER A 744 5.80 -36.35 5.21
C SER A 744 4.91 -37.23 6.12
N LEU A 745 5.44 -38.33 6.66
CA LEU A 745 4.73 -39.15 7.67
C LEU A 745 4.88 -38.52 9.05
N THR A 746 3.76 -38.24 9.72
CA THR A 746 3.73 -37.74 11.09
C THR A 746 4.04 -38.87 12.09
N THR A 747 5.01 -38.68 12.98
CA THR A 747 5.40 -39.69 14.00
C THR A 747 4.54 -39.67 15.27
N CYS A 748 3.64 -38.70 15.42
CA CYS A 748 2.85 -38.50 16.65
C CYS A 748 1.42 -39.05 16.51
N ALA A 749 0.99 -39.91 17.44
CA ALA A 749 -0.36 -40.49 17.50
C ALA A 749 -1.51 -39.48 17.76
N ARG A 750 -1.26 -38.17 17.62
CA ARG A 750 -2.18 -37.07 17.95
C ARG A 750 -2.46 -36.10 16.81
N THR A 751 -1.81 -36.23 15.64
CA THR A 751 -2.01 -35.30 14.51
C THR A 751 -2.14 -36.03 13.16
N SER A 752 -3.07 -35.52 12.36
CA SER A 752 -3.42 -35.98 11.01
C SER A 752 -2.27 -35.86 10.01
N ILE A 753 -2.22 -36.78 9.04
CA ILE A 753 -1.38 -36.68 7.85
C ILE A 753 -2.04 -35.68 6.88
N PRO A 754 -1.33 -34.64 6.37
CA PRO A 754 -1.76 -33.93 5.18
C PRO A 754 -1.49 -34.83 3.97
N ALA A 755 -2.51 -35.60 3.60
CA ALA A 755 -2.44 -36.65 2.60
C ALA A 755 -3.56 -36.48 1.55
N THR A 756 -3.32 -36.90 0.32
CA THR A 756 -4.28 -37.00 -0.78
C THR A 756 -4.41 -38.47 -1.15
N ALA A 757 -5.60 -39.07 -0.97
CA ALA A 757 -5.83 -40.47 -1.31
C ALA A 757 -6.25 -40.62 -2.78
N SER A 758 -5.71 -41.62 -3.46
CA SER A 758 -6.20 -42.13 -4.74
C SER A 758 -6.59 -43.60 -4.57
N ILE A 759 -7.85 -43.94 -4.78
CA ILE A 759 -8.37 -45.31 -4.62
C ILE A 759 -8.29 -46.02 -5.98
N ARG A 760 -7.73 -47.23 -5.97
CA ARG A 760 -7.68 -48.11 -7.14
C ARG A 760 -8.85 -49.09 -7.05
N GLU A 761 -9.74 -49.12 -8.04
CA GLU A 761 -10.68 -50.22 -8.22
C GLU A 761 -9.90 -51.40 -8.82
N GLU A 762 -9.73 -52.49 -8.07
CA GLU A 762 -9.35 -53.77 -8.65
C GLU A 762 -10.22 -54.89 -8.06
N LYS A 763 -10.96 -55.54 -8.96
CA LYS A 763 -11.60 -56.84 -8.75
C LYS A 763 -10.48 -57.88 -8.68
N ASP A 764 -10.29 -58.50 -7.52
CA ASP A 764 -10.18 -59.96 -7.34
C ASP A 764 -9.43 -60.38 -6.05
N ALA A 765 -10.00 -61.41 -5.41
CA ALA A 765 -9.38 -62.46 -4.59
C ALA A 765 -8.62 -62.15 -3.27
N ILE A 766 -9.35 -62.38 -2.16
CA ILE A 766 -9.00 -63.13 -0.93
C ILE A 766 -7.59 -63.76 -0.85
N ASN A 767 -6.83 -63.45 0.22
CA ASN A 767 -6.32 -64.49 1.14
C ASN A 767 -5.82 -63.96 2.50
N ARG A 768 -6.16 -64.71 3.55
CA ARG A 768 -5.82 -64.51 4.98
C ARG A 768 -4.51 -65.24 5.33
N HIS A 769 -3.77 -64.78 6.34
CA HIS A 769 -3.24 -65.57 7.50
C HIS A 769 -2.28 -64.74 8.40
N PRO A 770 -2.07 -65.14 9.69
CA PRO A 770 -1.93 -64.26 10.85
C PRO A 770 -0.65 -64.54 11.70
N VAL A 771 -0.54 -63.94 12.88
CA VAL A 771 0.24 -64.38 14.07
C VAL A 771 1.43 -63.52 14.55
N SER A 772 1.35 -62.62 15.55
CA SER A 772 2.13 -62.73 16.81
C SER A 772 2.18 -61.46 17.69
N ASN A 773 1.89 -61.72 18.98
CA ASN A 773 1.72 -60.82 20.12
C ASN A 773 3.02 -60.56 20.90
N GLY A 774 3.08 -59.42 21.61
CA GLY A 774 3.94 -59.21 22.78
C GLY A 774 3.30 -58.22 23.76
N GLY A 775 3.23 -58.58 25.05
CA GLY A 775 2.69 -57.78 26.19
C GLY A 775 3.56 -56.57 26.55
N VAL A 776 3.19 -55.65 27.46
CA VAL A 776 2.86 -55.82 28.90
C VAL A 776 2.21 -54.51 29.44
N ARG A 777 1.39 -54.64 30.50
CA ARG A 777 0.62 -53.64 31.31
C ARG A 777 1.50 -52.82 32.31
N PRO A 778 0.98 -52.01 33.29
CA PRO A 778 -0.08 -50.98 33.35
C PRO A 778 0.35 -49.63 34.04
N SER A 779 -0.47 -48.56 33.88
CA SER A 779 -0.85 -47.48 34.87
C SER A 779 0.22 -46.63 35.61
N PRO A 780 -0.03 -45.33 35.99
CA PRO A 780 -1.28 -44.86 36.62
C PRO A 780 -1.82 -43.45 36.26
N VAL A 781 -3.10 -43.34 36.61
CA VAL A 781 -3.99 -42.20 36.82
C VAL A 781 -3.31 -40.91 37.32
N TYR A 782 -3.65 -39.77 36.70
CA TYR A 782 -3.89 -38.52 37.42
C TYR A 782 -5.11 -37.78 36.87
N LEU A 783 -6.10 -37.67 37.74
CA LEU A 783 -7.31 -36.88 37.70
C LEU A 783 -6.93 -35.39 37.86
N PHE A 784 -7.30 -34.49 36.94
CA PHE A 784 -7.43 -33.05 37.26
C PHE A 784 -8.45 -32.34 36.36
N SER A 785 -9.63 -32.09 36.96
CA SER A 785 -10.27 -30.78 37.06
C SER A 785 -10.62 -30.01 35.76
N LEU A 786 -11.90 -30.08 35.38
CA LEU A 786 -12.61 -29.06 34.62
C LEU A 786 -12.64 -27.74 35.42
N ILE A 787 -11.79 -26.78 35.05
CA ILE A 787 -12.01 -25.36 35.36
C ILE A 787 -12.18 -24.65 34.02
N SER A 788 -13.39 -24.16 33.79
CA SER A 788 -13.71 -23.24 32.69
C SER A 788 -12.82 -21.99 32.81
N ARG A 789 -11.81 -21.87 31.96
CA ARG A 789 -11.00 -20.65 31.87
C ARG A 789 -11.81 -19.60 31.12
N ARG A 790 -12.41 -18.65 31.84
CA ARG A 790 -12.82 -17.35 31.26
C ARG A 790 -11.61 -16.74 30.54
N GLN A 791 -11.80 -16.42 29.26
CA GLN A 791 -10.75 -15.82 28.45
C GLN A 791 -10.61 -14.35 28.85
N LEU A 792 -9.59 -14.02 29.63
CA LEU A 792 -9.34 -12.65 30.11
C LEU A 792 -9.05 -11.69 28.94
N MET A 793 -9.66 -10.49 28.97
CA MET A 793 -9.46 -9.45 27.96
C MET A 793 -8.00 -8.96 27.95
N ARG A 794 -7.42 -8.72 26.76
CA ARG A 794 -6.07 -8.19 26.58
C ARG A 794 -6.09 -6.67 26.41
N SER A 795 -5.17 -5.95 27.06
CA SER A 795 -5.07 -4.50 26.97
C SER A 795 -4.45 -4.06 25.63
N ILE A 796 -5.02 -3.04 24.99
CA ILE A 796 -4.51 -2.42 23.75
C ILE A 796 -3.57 -1.24 24.02
N TRP A 797 -3.64 -0.64 25.21
CA TRP A 797 -2.80 0.49 25.61
C TRP A 797 -2.65 0.58 27.14
N LYS A 798 -1.57 1.18 27.63
CA LYS A 798 -1.29 1.43 29.06
C LYS A 798 -0.84 2.89 29.25
N GLY A 799 -1.34 3.57 30.28
CA GLY A 799 -0.96 4.96 30.60
C GLY A 799 -1.60 5.47 31.88
N HIS A 800 -1.83 6.79 32.00
CA HIS A 800 -2.36 7.41 33.22
C HIS A 800 -3.54 8.35 32.90
N ILE A 801 -4.58 8.34 33.72
CA ILE A 801 -5.61 9.38 33.77
C ILE A 801 -5.15 10.46 34.75
N ARG A 802 -5.14 11.72 34.33
CA ARG A 802 -4.81 12.86 35.21
C ARG A 802 -5.93 13.88 35.24
N PHE A 803 -6.34 14.30 36.42
CA PHE A 803 -7.25 15.43 36.62
C PHE A 803 -6.85 16.19 37.88
N SER A 804 -6.74 17.51 37.78
CA SER A 804 -6.13 18.36 38.82
C SER A 804 -4.74 17.82 39.24
N LEU A 805 -4.54 17.53 40.53
CA LEU A 805 -3.29 16.98 41.10
C LEU A 805 -3.29 15.45 41.21
N VAL A 806 -4.35 14.76 40.76
CA VAL A 806 -4.52 13.31 40.90
C VAL A 806 -4.11 12.60 39.60
N THR A 807 -3.26 11.56 39.71
CA THR A 807 -2.81 10.73 38.57
C THR A 807 -3.09 9.26 38.86
N ILE A 808 -3.81 8.58 37.97
CA ILE A 808 -4.27 7.19 38.13
C ILE A 808 -3.75 6.33 36.98
N PRO A 809 -2.92 5.30 37.22
CA PRO A 809 -2.48 4.40 36.15
C PRO A 809 -3.65 3.53 35.66
N VAL A 810 -3.81 3.42 34.34
CA VAL A 810 -4.89 2.66 33.69
C VAL A 810 -4.39 1.83 32.51
N ARG A 811 -5.18 0.82 32.15
CA ARG A 811 -5.03 0.04 30.91
C ARG A 811 -6.33 0.11 30.12
N VAL A 812 -6.23 0.21 28.80
CA VAL A 812 -7.38 0.29 27.89
C VAL A 812 -7.58 -1.07 27.22
N TYR A 813 -8.83 -1.52 27.12
CA TYR A 813 -9.23 -2.82 26.57
C TYR A 813 -10.27 -2.63 25.45
N ASN A 814 -10.28 -3.51 24.45
CA ASN A 814 -11.27 -3.43 23.36
C ASN A 814 -12.64 -3.96 23.81
N ALA A 815 -13.67 -3.13 23.75
CA ALA A 815 -15.03 -3.43 24.19
C ALA A 815 -15.90 -4.15 23.13
N ILE A 816 -15.45 -4.23 21.87
CA ILE A 816 -16.21 -4.84 20.78
C ILE A 816 -15.69 -6.27 20.49
N ASP A 817 -16.61 -7.21 20.34
CA ASP A 817 -16.34 -8.58 19.93
C ASP A 817 -16.72 -8.82 18.47
N THR A 818 -15.74 -8.66 17.58
CA THR A 818 -15.91 -8.93 16.15
C THR A 818 -16.11 -10.42 15.82
N ALA A 819 -16.14 -11.30 16.83
CA ALA A 819 -16.36 -12.73 16.66
C ALA A 819 -17.85 -13.10 16.44
N GLN A 820 -18.79 -12.22 16.79
CA GLN A 820 -20.24 -12.48 16.69
C GLN A 820 -20.89 -11.99 15.38
N THR A 821 -20.21 -11.14 14.61
CA THR A 821 -20.72 -10.63 13.33
C THR A 821 -20.65 -11.73 12.25
N ILE A 822 -21.76 -11.98 11.55
CA ILE A 822 -21.84 -12.94 10.43
C ILE A 822 -21.05 -12.39 9.25
N HIS A 823 -19.87 -12.98 8.99
CA HIS A 823 -19.06 -12.67 7.82
C HIS A 823 -19.28 -13.70 6.72
N PHE A 824 -19.68 -13.22 5.52
CA PHE A 824 -19.78 -14.06 4.34
C PHE A 824 -18.42 -14.16 3.66
N ASN A 825 -18.03 -15.39 3.38
CA ASN A 825 -16.91 -15.67 2.50
C ASN A 825 -17.44 -15.65 1.07
N GLN A 826 -16.71 -15.02 0.14
CA GLN A 826 -16.97 -15.27 -1.27
C GLN A 826 -16.64 -16.74 -1.52
N LEU A 827 -17.50 -17.48 -2.21
CA LEU A 827 -17.33 -18.88 -2.58
C LEU A 827 -17.55 -19.02 -4.08
N HIS A 828 -17.11 -20.11 -4.69
CA HIS A 828 -17.46 -20.39 -6.08
C HIS A 828 -18.72 -21.25 -6.18
N ARG A 829 -19.60 -20.93 -7.12
CA ARG A 829 -20.96 -21.46 -7.30
C ARG A 829 -21.02 -22.97 -7.45
N GLU A 830 -20.05 -23.56 -8.15
CA GLU A 830 -20.04 -25.01 -8.38
C GLU A 830 -19.40 -25.81 -7.24
N CYS A 831 -18.46 -25.22 -6.49
CA CYS A 831 -17.65 -25.94 -5.49
C CYS A 831 -17.99 -25.56 -4.04
N ASN A 832 -18.71 -24.47 -3.79
CA ASN A 832 -18.88 -23.81 -2.47
C ASN A 832 -17.54 -23.49 -1.76
N GLY A 833 -16.47 -23.34 -2.52
CA GLY A 833 -15.14 -23.15 -1.97
C GLY A 833 -14.76 -21.69 -1.84
N PRO A 834 -14.17 -21.29 -0.71
CA PRO A 834 -13.92 -19.88 -0.42
C PRO A 834 -12.94 -19.28 -1.42
N ILE A 835 -13.27 -18.12 -1.94
CA ILE A 835 -12.53 -17.40 -2.95
C ILE A 835 -11.38 -16.65 -2.27
N GLY A 836 -10.19 -16.77 -2.84
CA GLY A 836 -9.06 -15.91 -2.48
C GLY A 836 -9.18 -14.51 -3.07
N TYR A 837 -8.39 -13.55 -2.59
CA TYR A 837 -8.31 -12.20 -3.17
C TYR A 837 -8.00 -12.17 -4.69
N ASP A 838 -7.48 -13.29 -5.23
CA ASP A 838 -7.23 -13.53 -6.65
C ASP A 838 -8.41 -14.18 -7.42
N LYS A 839 -9.63 -14.19 -6.86
CA LYS A 839 -10.85 -14.77 -7.47
C LYS A 839 -10.75 -16.27 -7.80
N ARG A 840 -9.96 -17.03 -7.04
CA ARG A 840 -9.79 -18.47 -7.22
C ARG A 840 -10.52 -19.25 -6.13
N CYS A 841 -11.37 -20.22 -6.51
CA CYS A 841 -12.06 -21.10 -5.54
C CYS A 841 -11.00 -21.90 -4.77
N LYS A 842 -10.86 -21.71 -3.46
CA LYS A 842 -9.91 -22.50 -2.65
C LYS A 842 -10.27 -23.99 -2.56
N LYS A 843 -11.44 -24.41 -3.06
CA LYS A 843 -11.91 -25.81 -3.05
C LYS A 843 -11.74 -26.54 -4.40
N CYS A 844 -12.20 -25.99 -5.53
CA CYS A 844 -11.95 -26.56 -6.87
C CYS A 844 -10.70 -26.00 -7.55
N ASN A 845 -10.08 -24.98 -6.96
CA ASN A 845 -8.86 -24.32 -7.43
C ASN A 845 -8.92 -23.71 -8.83
N GLN A 846 -10.11 -23.64 -9.43
CA GLN A 846 -10.35 -22.89 -10.65
C GLN A 846 -10.35 -21.39 -10.38
N ILE A 847 -9.82 -20.63 -11.35
CA ILE A 847 -10.00 -19.18 -11.42
C ILE A 847 -11.42 -18.99 -11.90
N VAL A 848 -12.22 -18.33 -11.08
CA VAL A 848 -13.66 -18.25 -11.32
C VAL A 848 -14.00 -16.82 -11.67
N LYS A 849 -14.78 -16.66 -12.73
CA LYS A 849 -15.23 -15.35 -13.20
C LYS A 849 -16.19 -14.76 -12.16
N ASN A 850 -16.43 -13.46 -12.22
CA ASN A 850 -17.29 -12.79 -11.23
C ASN A 850 -18.71 -13.39 -11.21
N GLU A 851 -19.21 -13.85 -12.36
CA GLU A 851 -20.54 -14.48 -12.46
C GLU A 851 -20.65 -15.84 -11.74
N GLU A 852 -19.51 -16.51 -11.54
CA GLU A 852 -19.38 -17.84 -10.94
C GLU A 852 -19.10 -17.75 -9.43
N ILE A 853 -18.94 -16.55 -8.86
CA ILE A 853 -18.72 -16.31 -7.44
C ILE A 853 -20.06 -16.08 -6.73
N VAL A 854 -20.36 -16.90 -5.72
CA VAL A 854 -21.51 -16.78 -4.82
C VAL A 854 -21.04 -16.41 -3.41
N LYS A 855 -21.92 -15.93 -2.54
CA LYS A 855 -21.55 -15.68 -1.13
C LYS A 855 -21.80 -16.95 -0.33
N GLY A 856 -21.08 -17.19 0.76
CA GLY A 856 -21.47 -18.23 1.69
C GLY A 856 -20.94 -18.08 3.10
N TYR A 857 -21.79 -18.49 4.04
CA TYR A 857 -21.59 -18.31 5.47
C TYR A 857 -20.95 -19.54 6.08
N GLN A 858 -19.90 -19.31 6.85
CA GLN A 858 -19.14 -20.37 7.49
C GLN A 858 -19.69 -20.64 8.89
N TYR A 859 -20.48 -21.69 9.06
CA TYR A 859 -21.04 -22.05 10.37
C TYR A 859 -20.19 -23.08 11.13
N GLU A 860 -19.21 -23.70 10.47
CA GLU A 860 -18.13 -24.48 11.07
C GLU A 860 -16.83 -24.36 10.24
N PRO A 861 -15.63 -24.62 10.78
CA PRO A 861 -14.38 -24.59 10.03
C PRO A 861 -14.46 -25.34 8.67
N GLU A 862 -14.21 -24.62 7.57
CA GLU A 862 -14.29 -25.06 6.16
C GLU A 862 -15.64 -25.59 5.65
N GLN A 863 -16.71 -25.41 6.42
CA GLN A 863 -18.08 -25.73 6.05
C GLN A 863 -18.83 -24.44 5.79
N TYR A 864 -19.29 -24.27 4.55
CA TYR A 864 -19.98 -23.07 4.13
C TYR A 864 -21.35 -23.42 3.57
N VAL A 865 -22.37 -22.67 3.97
CA VAL A 865 -23.64 -22.67 3.24
C VAL A 865 -23.53 -21.61 2.16
N VAL A 866 -23.74 -21.98 0.89
CA VAL A 866 -23.87 -20.99 -0.18
C VAL A 866 -25.19 -20.27 -0.03
N VAL A 867 -25.12 -18.95 -0.14
CA VAL A 867 -26.27 -18.06 -0.16
C VAL A 867 -26.26 -17.42 -1.53
N GLU A 868 -27.09 -17.94 -2.43
CA GLU A 868 -27.20 -17.41 -3.79
C GLU A 868 -27.84 -16.01 -3.77
N PRO A 869 -27.64 -15.18 -4.80
CA PRO A 869 -28.35 -13.91 -4.93
C PRO A 869 -29.86 -14.09 -4.80
N ALA A 870 -30.45 -15.14 -5.39
CA ALA A 870 -31.88 -15.45 -5.25
C ALA A 870 -32.30 -15.84 -3.82
N ASP A 871 -31.42 -16.44 -3.01
CA ASP A 871 -31.68 -16.73 -1.59
C ASP A 871 -31.54 -15.48 -0.71
N LEU A 872 -30.59 -14.61 -1.07
CA LEU A 872 -30.50 -13.24 -0.54
C LEU A 872 -31.67 -12.37 -1.03
N GLU A 873 -32.30 -12.66 -2.18
CA GLU A 873 -33.53 -12.00 -2.66
C GLU A 873 -34.79 -12.55 -2.00
N LYS A 874 -34.81 -13.83 -1.58
CA LYS A 874 -35.84 -14.37 -0.67
C LYS A 874 -35.70 -13.81 0.75
N LEU A 875 -34.46 -13.50 1.15
CA LEU A 875 -34.09 -12.80 2.40
C LEU A 875 -34.05 -11.28 2.24
N LYS A 876 -34.24 -10.73 1.02
CA LYS A 876 -34.48 -9.30 0.83
C LYS A 876 -35.80 -9.10 1.52
N LEU A 877 -35.71 -8.79 2.80
CA LEU A 877 -36.74 -8.09 3.53
C LEU A 877 -37.13 -6.99 2.57
N ALA A 878 -38.31 -7.13 1.97
CA ALA A 878 -38.73 -6.33 0.83
C ALA A 878 -38.46 -4.90 1.25
N SER A 879 -37.48 -4.22 0.61
CA SER A 879 -36.91 -2.97 1.13
C SER A 879 -38.06 -2.13 1.60
N THR A 880 -38.27 -2.14 2.91
CA THR A 880 -39.39 -1.45 3.45
C THR A 880 -38.88 -0.04 3.30
N LYS A 881 -39.47 0.71 2.38
CA LYS A 881 -39.25 2.17 2.30
C LYS A 881 -39.84 2.86 3.54
N ILE A 882 -39.88 2.12 4.65
CA ILE A 882 -40.56 2.31 5.91
C ILE A 882 -39.53 1.84 6.94
N ILE A 883 -39.13 2.78 7.79
CA ILE A 883 -38.40 2.48 9.01
C ILE A 883 -39.47 2.08 10.02
N GLU A 884 -39.50 0.81 10.41
CA GLU A 884 -40.49 0.30 11.35
C GLU A 884 -39.99 0.53 12.78
N ILE A 885 -40.65 1.42 13.51
CA ILE A 885 -40.34 1.67 14.91
C ILE A 885 -41.00 0.57 15.74
N GLU A 886 -40.20 -0.31 16.33
CA GLU A 886 -40.66 -1.40 17.20
C GLU A 886 -41.05 -0.88 18.58
N GLY A 887 -40.45 0.23 19.02
CA GLY A 887 -40.81 0.84 20.30
C GLY A 887 -40.10 2.16 20.55
N PHE A 888 -40.63 2.92 21.51
CA PHE A 888 -40.01 4.15 21.98
C PHE A 888 -39.41 3.92 23.37
N VAL A 889 -38.11 4.14 23.51
CA VAL A 889 -37.38 3.94 24.78
C VAL A 889 -36.78 5.26 25.26
N ASP A 890 -36.38 5.32 26.52
CA ASP A 890 -35.56 6.44 26.97
C ASP A 890 -34.15 6.36 26.37
N VAL A 891 -33.59 7.49 25.92
CA VAL A 891 -32.24 7.52 25.33
C VAL A 891 -31.18 6.93 26.27
N LYS A 892 -31.40 7.01 27.59
CA LYS A 892 -30.50 6.47 28.62
C LYS A 892 -30.46 4.94 28.66
N GLU A 893 -31.47 4.26 28.10
CA GLU A 893 -31.52 2.80 28.02
C GLU A 893 -30.58 2.26 26.92
N VAL A 894 -30.18 3.10 25.96
CA VAL A 894 -29.26 2.74 24.87
C VAL A 894 -27.82 3.03 25.29
N HIS A 895 -27.08 1.98 25.67
CA HIS A 895 -25.68 2.14 26.12
C HIS A 895 -24.76 2.66 24.98
N PRO A 896 -23.83 3.61 25.25
CA PRO A 896 -22.94 4.21 24.24
C PRO A 896 -22.13 3.21 23.40
N THR A 897 -21.80 2.04 23.93
CA THR A 897 -21.07 0.99 23.18
C THR A 897 -21.86 0.43 22.00
N LEU A 898 -23.18 0.60 21.99
CA LEU A 898 -24.04 0.17 20.89
C LEU A 898 -23.96 1.14 19.70
N TYR A 899 -23.52 2.39 19.84
CA TYR A 899 -23.53 3.36 18.74
C TYR A 899 -22.43 3.06 17.72
N GLU A 900 -22.80 2.76 16.47
CA GLU A 900 -21.85 2.49 15.40
C GLU A 900 -21.59 3.68 14.49
N ALA A 901 -22.63 4.24 13.89
CA ALA A 901 -22.52 5.35 12.94
C ALA A 901 -23.82 6.19 12.90
N PRO A 902 -23.74 7.52 12.77
CA PRO A 902 -24.91 8.38 12.57
C PRO A 902 -25.24 8.57 11.07
N TYR A 903 -26.53 8.68 10.76
CA TYR A 903 -27.07 9.03 9.44
C TYR A 903 -28.16 10.09 9.59
N PHE A 904 -28.23 11.06 8.68
CA PHE A 904 -29.31 12.05 8.67
C PHE A 904 -30.49 11.54 7.83
N ALA A 905 -31.69 11.48 8.41
CA ALA A 905 -32.92 11.17 7.69
C ALA A 905 -33.65 12.49 7.39
N GLY A 906 -33.97 12.79 6.13
CA GLY A 906 -34.68 14.02 5.74
C GLY A 906 -36.04 13.73 5.08
N PRO A 907 -36.99 14.68 5.07
CA PRO A 907 -38.27 14.51 4.38
C PRO A 907 -38.10 14.56 2.85
N ASP A 908 -38.80 13.67 2.13
CA ASP A 908 -38.84 13.64 0.66
C ASP A 908 -40.11 14.34 0.14
N GLY A 909 -39.97 15.58 -0.31
CA GLY A 909 -41.04 16.40 -0.87
C GLY A 909 -41.84 17.24 0.15
N PRO A 910 -42.58 18.26 -0.32
CA PRO A 910 -43.24 19.25 0.53
C PRO A 910 -44.43 18.70 1.33
N VAL A 911 -45.02 17.58 0.90
CA VAL A 911 -46.14 16.92 1.60
C VAL A 911 -45.64 16.14 2.83
N ALA A 912 -44.44 15.55 2.77
CA ALA A 912 -43.84 14.79 3.87
C ALA A 912 -43.24 15.69 4.97
N ALA A 913 -42.88 16.94 4.66
CA ALA A 913 -42.20 17.86 5.57
C ALA A 913 -42.99 18.15 6.85
N LYS A 914 -44.33 18.29 6.78
CA LYS A 914 -45.18 18.54 7.97
C LYS A 914 -45.24 17.34 8.91
N ALA A 915 -45.38 16.13 8.37
CA ALA A 915 -45.42 14.89 9.16
C ALA A 915 -44.05 14.55 9.78
N TYR A 916 -42.97 14.79 9.02
CA TYR A 916 -41.61 14.66 9.52
C TYR A 916 -41.31 15.61 10.69
N ALA A 917 -41.70 16.89 10.56
CA ALA A 917 -41.54 17.87 11.63
C ALA A 917 -42.34 17.50 12.87
N LEU A 918 -43.57 16.99 12.70
CA LEU A 918 -44.42 16.53 13.79
C LEU A 918 -43.79 15.36 14.57
N LEU A 919 -43.23 14.36 13.88
CA LEU A 919 -42.52 13.24 14.51
C LEU A 919 -41.27 13.71 15.27
N GLY A 920 -40.50 14.63 14.67
CA GLY A 920 -39.31 15.22 15.30
C GLY A 920 -39.63 15.99 16.58
N GLU A 921 -40.72 16.77 16.58
CA GLU A 921 -41.16 17.49 17.77
C GLU A 921 -41.72 16.55 18.84
N ALA A 922 -42.52 15.56 18.45
CA ALA A 922 -43.09 14.58 19.37
C ALA A 922 -42.01 13.79 20.12
N LEU A 923 -40.95 13.35 19.43
CA LEU A 923 -39.81 12.68 20.05
C LEU A 923 -39.04 13.60 21.00
N ARG A 924 -38.91 14.89 20.64
CA ARG A 924 -38.20 15.89 21.44
C ARG A 924 -38.94 16.19 22.73
N GLU A 925 -40.26 16.42 22.66
CA GLU A 925 -41.10 16.71 23.82
C GLU A 925 -41.26 15.50 24.74
N SER A 926 -41.38 14.29 24.17
CA SER A 926 -41.52 13.08 24.98
C SER A 926 -40.20 12.61 25.61
N GLY A 927 -39.04 13.13 25.15
CA GLY A 927 -37.70 12.69 25.56
C GLY A 927 -37.41 11.24 25.20
N LYS A 928 -38.16 10.69 24.24
CA LYS A 928 -38.05 9.29 23.80
C LYS A 928 -37.31 9.23 22.48
N VAL A 929 -36.73 8.07 22.21
CA VAL A 929 -36.11 7.74 20.92
C VAL A 929 -36.82 6.53 20.34
N GLY A 930 -37.01 6.53 19.02
CA GLY A 930 -37.61 5.39 18.33
C GLY A 930 -36.54 4.34 18.10
N ILE A 931 -36.70 3.15 18.69
CA ILE A 931 -35.93 1.98 18.30
C ILE A 931 -36.73 1.26 17.24
N GLY A 932 -36.08 1.09 16.10
CA GLY A 932 -36.70 0.46 14.97
C GLY A 932 -35.71 -0.37 14.20
N LYS A 933 -36.26 -0.99 13.17
CA LYS A 933 -35.50 -1.73 12.19
C LYS A 933 -35.66 -1.06 10.86
N VAL A 934 -34.55 -0.91 10.16
CA VAL A 934 -34.54 -0.42 8.79
C VAL A 934 -33.66 -1.34 7.97
N VAL A 935 -34.11 -1.62 6.76
CA VAL A 935 -33.29 -2.30 5.78
C VAL A 935 -32.48 -1.24 5.03
N LEU A 936 -31.25 -0.97 5.49
CA LEU A 936 -30.32 -0.11 4.76
C LEU A 936 -29.52 -0.98 3.79
N ARG A 937 -29.75 -0.76 2.49
CA ARG A 937 -29.23 -1.60 1.39
C ARG A 937 -29.80 -3.02 1.47
N ASP A 938 -29.08 -3.94 2.12
CA ASP A 938 -29.31 -5.39 2.04
C ASP A 938 -29.35 -6.09 3.42
N ARG A 939 -29.37 -5.34 4.53
CA ARG A 939 -29.40 -5.88 5.90
C ARG A 939 -30.37 -5.09 6.76
N GLU A 940 -31.11 -5.80 7.61
CA GLU A 940 -31.87 -5.19 8.70
C GLU A 940 -30.90 -4.70 9.78
N ASP A 941 -30.79 -3.39 9.89
CA ASP A 941 -30.02 -2.72 10.92
C ASP A 941 -30.98 -2.27 12.03
N VAL A 942 -30.59 -2.52 13.28
CA VAL A 942 -31.25 -1.90 14.42
C VAL A 942 -30.82 -0.45 14.45
N VAL A 943 -31.81 0.45 14.44
CA VAL A 943 -31.56 1.88 14.40
C VAL A 943 -32.31 2.59 15.49
N MET A 944 -31.70 3.65 15.96
CA MET A 944 -32.33 4.61 16.84
C MET A 944 -32.60 5.88 16.05
N ILE A 945 -33.86 6.26 15.95
CA ILE A 945 -34.28 7.57 15.45
C ILE A 945 -34.37 8.52 16.64
N ALA A 946 -33.58 9.57 16.59
CA ALA A 946 -33.56 10.62 17.59
C ALA A 946 -33.63 12.00 16.93
N PRO A 947 -34.31 12.98 17.54
CA PRO A 947 -34.30 14.36 17.05
C PRO A 947 -32.95 15.02 17.38
N LEU A 948 -32.34 15.66 16.38
CA LEU A 948 -31.14 16.49 16.54
C LEU A 948 -31.29 17.76 15.69
N ASP A 949 -31.28 18.92 16.33
CA ASP A 949 -31.24 20.26 15.69
C ASP A 949 -32.26 20.46 14.54
N GLY A 950 -33.50 20.04 14.76
CA GLY A 950 -34.58 20.18 13.77
C GLY A 950 -34.61 19.09 12.68
N ALA A 951 -33.66 18.16 12.70
CA ALA A 951 -33.64 16.96 11.88
C ALA A 951 -33.85 15.69 12.73
N LEU A 952 -34.14 14.59 12.07
CA LEU A 952 -34.11 13.25 12.61
C LEU A 952 -32.78 12.60 12.23
N VAL A 953 -32.04 12.17 13.24
CA VAL A 953 -30.82 11.40 13.09
C VAL A 953 -31.13 9.95 13.36
N LEU A 954 -30.68 9.12 12.46
CA LEU A 954 -30.78 7.69 12.49
C LEU A 954 -29.40 7.14 12.88
N TYR A 955 -29.26 6.73 14.14
CA TYR A 955 -28.05 6.08 14.63
C TYR A 955 -28.15 4.59 14.36
N ARG A 956 -27.19 4.04 13.61
CA ARG A 956 -27.05 2.60 13.50
C ARG A 956 -26.48 2.04 14.80
N LEU A 957 -27.18 1.06 15.36
CA LEU A 957 -26.80 0.38 16.60
C LEU A 957 -26.18 -0.98 16.30
N ARG A 958 -25.14 -1.33 17.05
CA ARG A 958 -24.57 -2.68 17.14
C ARG A 958 -25.52 -3.58 17.93
N TYR A 959 -25.47 -4.87 17.66
CA TYR A 959 -26.20 -5.83 18.47
C TYR A 959 -25.54 -5.96 19.85
N PRO A 960 -26.31 -6.11 20.95
CA PRO A 960 -25.74 -6.27 22.29
C PRO A 960 -24.74 -7.42 22.42
N SER A 961 -24.88 -8.46 21.59
CA SER A 961 -23.98 -9.62 21.57
C SER A 961 -22.60 -9.33 20.94
N GLU A 962 -22.46 -8.22 20.20
CA GLU A 962 -21.19 -7.73 19.64
C GLU A 962 -20.39 -6.91 20.67
N VAL A 963 -20.91 -6.70 21.88
CA VAL A 963 -20.25 -5.97 22.96
C VAL A 963 -19.75 -6.95 24.02
N ARG A 964 -18.46 -6.87 24.37
CA ARG A 964 -17.85 -7.71 25.41
C ARG A 964 -18.32 -7.30 26.80
N SER A 965 -18.37 -8.28 27.70
CA SER A 965 -18.71 -8.03 29.10
C SER A 965 -17.61 -7.24 29.80
N VAL A 966 -17.96 -6.12 30.41
CA VAL A 966 -17.04 -5.33 31.25
C VAL A 966 -16.47 -6.12 32.43
N ARG A 967 -17.15 -7.21 32.85
CA ARG A 967 -16.68 -8.10 33.93
C ARG A 967 -15.43 -8.91 33.54
N ASP A 968 -15.10 -9.00 32.26
CA ASP A 968 -13.91 -9.70 31.77
C ASP A 968 -12.65 -8.82 31.79
N VAL A 969 -12.78 -7.55 32.21
CA VAL A 969 -11.67 -6.63 32.46
C VAL A 969 -10.95 -7.04 33.74
N PRO A 970 -9.64 -7.37 33.69
CA PRO A 970 -8.87 -7.77 34.86
C PRO A 970 -8.88 -6.70 35.97
N GLN A 971 -8.90 -7.12 37.24
CA GLN A 971 -8.78 -6.27 38.44
C GLN A 971 -9.97 -5.32 38.71
N LEU A 972 -11.07 -5.42 37.95
CA LEU A 972 -12.25 -4.56 38.16
C LEU A 972 -13.08 -4.96 39.40
N GLU A 973 -13.11 -6.24 39.79
CA GLU A 973 -13.91 -6.74 40.92
C GLU A 973 -13.44 -6.21 42.29
N GLY A 974 -12.17 -5.83 42.44
CA GLY A 974 -11.61 -5.26 43.68
C GLY A 974 -11.94 -3.79 43.95
N SER A 975 -12.65 -3.11 43.05
CA SER A 975 -12.91 -1.65 43.11
C SER A 975 -14.25 -1.26 43.77
N ARG A 976 -15.00 -2.22 44.32
CA ARG A 976 -16.43 -2.02 44.68
C ARG A 976 -16.70 -1.42 46.06
N ASN A 977 -15.71 -1.32 46.95
CA ASN A 977 -15.87 -0.71 48.28
C ASN A 977 -15.05 0.57 48.36
N VAL A 978 -15.72 1.72 48.18
CA VAL A 978 -15.12 3.05 48.34
C VAL A 978 -15.55 3.61 49.68
N ASP A 979 -14.59 4.12 50.46
CA ASP A 979 -14.85 4.76 51.75
C ASP A 979 -15.74 6.01 51.59
N GLY A 980 -16.71 6.18 52.49
CA GLY A 980 -17.73 7.22 52.39
C GLY A 980 -17.18 8.65 52.51
N GLU A 981 -16.12 8.88 53.28
CA GLU A 981 -15.45 10.17 53.40
C GLU A 981 -14.62 10.46 52.14
N GLN A 982 -13.91 9.45 51.62
CA GLN A 982 -13.16 9.57 50.35
C GLN A 982 -14.09 9.85 49.16
N LEU A 983 -15.27 9.23 49.14
CA LEU A 983 -16.27 9.43 48.09
C LEU A 983 -16.85 10.86 48.11
N LYS A 984 -17.12 11.43 49.29
CA LYS A 984 -17.58 12.82 49.40
C LYS A 984 -16.54 13.80 48.84
N LEU A 985 -15.27 13.57 49.17
CA LEU A 985 -14.17 14.42 48.73
C LEU A 985 -13.93 14.32 47.21
N ALA A 986 -14.01 13.11 46.65
CA ALA A 986 -13.94 12.89 45.20
C ALA A 986 -15.13 13.52 44.45
N ARG A 987 -16.35 13.45 45.01
CA ARG A 987 -17.54 14.11 44.45
C ARG A 987 -17.37 15.62 44.37
N HIS A 988 -16.92 16.26 45.46
CA HIS A 988 -16.68 17.70 45.47
C HIS A 988 -15.65 18.12 44.42
N LEU A 989 -14.61 17.31 44.19
CA LEU A 989 -13.60 17.58 43.15
C LEU A 989 -14.20 17.47 41.73
N VAL A 990 -15.00 16.43 41.45
CA VAL A 990 -15.68 16.27 40.16
C VAL A 990 -16.66 17.42 39.90
N GLU A 991 -17.42 17.83 40.91
CA GLU A 991 -18.36 18.96 40.81
C GLU A 991 -17.64 20.29 40.55
N THR A 992 -16.51 20.54 41.23
CA THR A 992 -15.72 21.76 41.02
C THR A 992 -15.11 21.83 39.61
N MET A 993 -14.85 20.68 38.99
CA MET A 993 -14.33 20.58 37.62
C MET A 993 -15.44 20.44 36.55
N ALA A 994 -16.71 20.34 36.95
CA ALA A 994 -17.82 20.19 36.01
C ALA A 994 -17.96 21.47 35.17
N THR A 995 -17.93 21.30 33.84
CA THR A 995 -18.08 22.38 32.87
C THR A 995 -18.90 21.89 31.68
N SER A 996 -19.36 22.80 30.83
CA SER A 996 -20.09 22.46 29.61
C SER A 996 -19.12 22.06 28.48
N PHE A 997 -19.56 21.18 27.58
CA PHE A 997 -18.70 20.59 26.53
C PHE A 997 -18.07 21.64 25.60
N ASP A 998 -18.78 22.73 25.31
CA ASP A 998 -18.31 23.90 24.54
C ASP A 998 -17.13 24.63 25.21
N ARG A 999 -16.97 24.47 26.54
CA ARG A 999 -15.85 25.03 27.31
C ARG A 999 -14.71 24.03 27.48
N ILE A 1000 -14.84 22.81 26.94
CA ILE A 1000 -13.78 21.80 26.92
C ILE A 1000 -12.99 21.97 25.62
N ASP A 1001 -11.69 22.18 25.76
CA ASP A 1001 -10.79 22.28 24.61
C ASP A 1001 -10.61 20.91 23.94
N VAL A 1002 -11.40 20.66 22.90
CA VAL A 1002 -11.35 19.45 22.06
C VAL A 1002 -10.54 19.66 20.78
N ARG A 1003 -9.74 20.73 20.70
CA ARG A 1003 -8.91 21.01 19.52
C ARG A 1003 -7.86 19.92 19.33
N ASP A 1004 -7.60 19.58 18.08
CA ASP A 1004 -6.50 18.69 17.71
C ASP A 1004 -5.17 19.43 17.86
N ARG A 1005 -4.67 19.47 19.10
CA ARG A 1005 -3.43 20.17 19.44
C ARG A 1005 -2.21 19.60 18.73
N TYR A 1006 -2.25 18.35 18.27
CA TYR A 1006 -1.19 17.78 17.44
C TYR A 1006 -1.21 18.44 16.06
N HIS A 1007 -2.38 18.55 15.45
CA HIS A 1007 -2.53 19.27 14.18
C HIS A 1007 -2.14 20.75 14.31
N GLU A 1008 -2.55 21.43 15.38
CA GLU A 1008 -2.20 22.84 15.63
C GLU A 1008 -0.71 23.04 15.91
N ALA A 1009 -0.08 22.22 16.77
CA ALA A 1009 1.35 22.30 17.04
C ALA A 1009 2.19 21.95 15.81
N LEU A 1010 1.74 20.97 15.00
CA LEU A 1010 2.37 20.65 13.72
C LEU A 1010 2.28 21.85 12.77
N ARG A 1011 1.15 22.56 12.76
CA ARG A 1011 0.95 23.77 11.96
C ARG A 1011 1.82 24.94 12.43
N GLU A 1012 1.96 25.17 13.73
CA GLU A 1012 2.87 26.17 14.28
C GLU A 1012 4.34 25.85 13.98
N ILE A 1013 4.75 24.58 14.04
CA ILE A 1013 6.09 24.13 13.64
C ILE A 1013 6.32 24.40 12.15
N ILE A 1014 5.31 24.15 11.33
CA ILE A 1014 5.36 24.41 9.89
C ILE A 1014 5.47 25.92 9.63
N ASP A 1015 4.67 26.74 10.29
CA ASP A 1015 4.67 28.21 10.14
C ASP A 1015 5.96 28.86 10.67
N ALA A 1016 6.50 28.37 11.80
CA ALA A 1016 7.78 28.82 12.34
C ALA A 1016 8.95 28.47 11.41
N LYS A 1017 8.91 27.29 10.76
CA LYS A 1017 9.89 26.90 9.73
C LYS A 1017 9.77 27.74 8.47
N ILE A 1018 8.55 28.08 8.05
CA ILE A 1018 8.32 28.96 6.90
C ILE A 1018 8.89 30.36 7.16
N GLN A 1019 8.81 30.86 8.39
CA GLN A 1019 9.33 32.16 8.80
C GLN A 1019 10.81 32.16 9.21
N GLY A 1020 11.50 31.03 9.09
CA GLY A 1020 12.94 30.92 9.39
C GLY A 1020 13.31 31.07 10.87
N ARG A 1021 12.36 30.86 11.80
CA ARG A 1021 12.63 30.88 13.24
C ARG A 1021 13.10 29.50 13.72
N GLU A 1022 14.04 29.49 14.67
CA GLU A 1022 14.58 28.25 15.23
C GLU A 1022 13.62 27.65 16.27
N ILE A 1023 13.38 26.34 16.18
CA ILE A 1023 12.39 25.63 17.00
C ILE A 1023 13.12 24.95 18.15
N VAL A 1024 12.88 25.40 19.38
CA VAL A 1024 13.38 24.75 20.60
C VAL A 1024 12.43 23.62 20.98
N SER A 1025 12.95 22.39 20.97
CA SER A 1025 12.23 21.20 21.43
C SER A 1025 12.17 21.20 22.97
N TYR A 1026 10.97 21.18 23.54
CA TYR A 1026 10.80 20.95 24.97
C TYR A 1026 10.76 19.44 25.24
N ALA A 1027 11.75 18.95 25.99
CA ALA A 1027 11.71 17.61 26.55
C ALA A 1027 10.62 17.56 27.65
N PRO A 1028 9.67 16.60 27.61
CA PRO A 1028 8.71 16.44 28.69
C PRO A 1028 9.42 15.96 29.96
N GLN A 1029 9.31 16.72 31.04
CA GLN A 1029 9.72 16.26 32.37
C GLN A 1029 8.67 15.29 32.92
N GLU A 1030 9.08 14.06 33.25
CA GLU A 1030 8.24 13.12 34.00
C GLU A 1030 8.09 13.63 35.44
N GLN A 1031 6.84 13.91 35.84
CA GLN A 1031 6.52 14.28 37.22
C GLN A 1031 6.23 13.02 38.06
N PRO A 1032 6.66 12.99 39.33
CA PRO A 1032 6.44 11.85 40.20
C PRO A 1032 4.94 11.60 40.42
N VAL A 1033 4.54 10.33 40.45
CA VAL A 1033 3.16 9.91 40.74
C VAL A 1033 2.81 10.28 42.17
N VAL A 1034 1.97 11.30 42.34
CA VAL A 1034 1.54 11.79 43.66
C VAL A 1034 0.38 10.92 44.17
N ASP A 1035 0.46 10.53 45.45
CA ASP A 1035 -0.62 9.85 46.16
C ASP A 1035 -1.88 10.72 46.24
N ILE A 1036 -3.04 10.15 45.88
CA ILE A 1036 -4.32 10.85 45.66
C ILE A 1036 -4.71 11.70 46.87
N MET A 1037 -4.43 11.21 48.08
CA MET A 1037 -4.77 11.90 49.33
C MET A 1037 -3.91 13.14 49.61
N THR A 1038 -2.64 13.09 49.21
CA THR A 1038 -1.71 14.21 49.33
C THR A 1038 -2.06 15.31 48.33
N ALA A 1039 -2.40 14.91 47.10
CA ALA A 1039 -2.88 15.79 46.05
C ALA A 1039 -4.20 16.49 46.41
N LEU A 1040 -5.17 15.78 46.99
CA LEU A 1040 -6.46 16.36 47.35
C LEU A 1040 -6.38 17.36 48.51
N LYS A 1041 -5.60 17.08 49.56
CA LYS A 1041 -5.38 18.04 50.66
C LYS A 1041 -4.68 19.31 50.16
N ALA A 1042 -3.67 19.16 49.30
CA ALA A 1042 -2.95 20.29 48.70
C ALA A 1042 -3.83 21.13 47.76
N SER A 1043 -4.75 20.51 47.01
CA SER A 1043 -5.67 21.22 46.11
C SER A 1043 -6.70 22.05 46.89
N ILE A 1044 -7.21 21.53 48.02
CA ILE A 1044 -8.13 22.26 48.92
C ILE A 1044 -7.41 23.41 49.65
N GLU A 1045 -6.16 23.24 50.08
CA GLU A 1045 -5.36 24.33 50.65
C GLU A 1045 -5.05 25.43 49.63
N LYS A 1046 -4.77 25.06 48.37
CA LYS A 1046 -4.57 26.04 47.28
C LYS A 1046 -5.84 26.82 46.94
N ALA A 1047 -7.00 26.14 46.96
CA ALA A 1047 -8.29 26.80 46.79
C ALA A 1047 -8.63 27.75 47.97
N LYS A 1048 -8.14 27.45 49.18
CA LYS A 1048 -8.24 28.36 50.34
C LYS A 1048 -7.27 29.55 50.26
N SER A 1049 -6.08 29.39 49.67
CA SER A 1049 -5.05 30.44 49.59
C SER A 1049 -5.22 31.42 48.42
N GLN A 1050 -6.04 31.11 47.41
CA GLN A 1050 -6.38 32.03 46.31
C GLN A 1050 -7.50 33.04 46.66
N ARG A 1051 -7.97 33.07 47.90
CA ARG A 1051 -8.75 34.20 48.42
C ARG A 1051 -7.79 35.30 48.87
N GLU A 1052 -7.51 36.28 48.01
CA GLU A 1052 -6.85 37.52 48.43
C GLU A 1052 -7.75 38.38 49.34
N PRO A 1053 -7.16 39.24 50.19
CA PRO A 1053 -7.81 39.85 51.33
C PRO A 1053 -8.61 41.12 51.00
N MET A 1054 -9.66 41.35 51.79
CA MET A 1054 -10.48 42.56 51.81
C MET A 1054 -9.65 43.84 52.02
N ILE A 1055 -9.90 44.84 51.17
CA ILE A 1055 -9.65 46.25 51.49
C ILE A 1055 -10.88 46.79 52.26
N LYS A 1056 -10.65 47.16 53.54
CA LYS A 1056 -11.51 47.96 54.45
C LYS A 1056 -11.50 49.44 54.02
N ALA A 1057 -12.41 50.35 54.31
CA ALA A 1057 -13.69 50.45 55.04
C ALA A 1057 -14.34 51.78 54.58
N THR A 1058 -15.66 51.95 54.58
CA THR A 1058 -16.49 52.62 55.62
C THR A 1058 -17.84 52.88 54.92
N GLY A 1059 -19.05 52.76 55.49
CA GLY A 1059 -19.52 52.59 56.85
C GLY A 1059 -20.99 52.10 56.83
N LYS A 1060 -21.46 51.60 57.98
CA LYS A 1060 -22.83 51.52 58.54
C LYS A 1060 -24.04 51.61 57.56
N ALA A 1061 -25.11 50.82 57.65
CA ALA A 1061 -25.62 49.91 58.67
C ALA A 1061 -26.80 49.09 58.09
N LYS A 1062 -27.18 48.04 58.84
CA LYS A 1062 -28.44 47.29 58.75
C LYS A 1062 -29.68 48.20 58.66
N ALA A 1063 -30.69 47.80 57.89
CA ALA A 1063 -31.98 47.26 58.38
C ALA A 1063 -32.97 47.14 57.21
N GLU A 1064 -33.89 46.19 57.33
CA GLU A 1064 -35.04 45.94 56.45
C GLU A 1064 -35.98 47.15 56.31
N VAL A 1065 -36.87 47.07 55.30
CA VAL A 1065 -38.28 47.57 55.22
C VAL A 1065 -38.55 48.30 53.89
N GLU A 1066 -39.70 47.98 53.30
CA GLU A 1066 -40.28 48.45 52.04
C GLU A 1066 -40.70 49.94 52.04
N GLU A 1067 -40.99 50.46 50.83
CA GLU A 1067 -41.61 51.77 50.46
C GLU A 1067 -40.70 53.01 50.57
N GLU A 1068 -40.64 53.94 49.61
CA GLU A 1068 -41.68 54.74 48.95
C GLU A 1068 -41.28 55.09 47.49
N THR A 1069 -42.14 54.94 46.48
CA THR A 1069 -42.97 56.01 45.87
C THR A 1069 -42.26 57.37 45.73
N GLY A 1070 -42.01 57.87 44.52
CA GLY A 1070 -42.99 58.67 43.76
C GLY A 1070 -42.78 60.15 44.11
N VAL A 1071 -42.66 61.09 43.18
CA VAL A 1071 -43.72 61.72 42.39
C VAL A 1071 -43.05 63.03 41.92
N GLY A 1072 -43.29 63.64 40.76
CA GLY A 1072 -44.28 63.50 39.70
C GLY A 1072 -43.88 64.53 38.64
N GLU A 1073 -44.69 64.95 37.68
CA GLU A 1073 -46.13 64.98 37.42
C GLU A 1073 -46.21 65.35 35.91
N LYS A 1074 -47.28 65.16 35.10
CA LYS A 1074 -48.72 64.98 35.32
C LYS A 1074 -49.36 64.59 33.98
N ALA A 1075 -50.42 63.76 34.06
CA ALA A 1075 -51.73 63.80 33.36
C ALA A 1075 -51.80 63.80 31.80
N ALA A 1076 -52.71 63.11 31.10
CA ALA A 1076 -53.85 62.24 31.45
C ALA A 1076 -54.44 61.54 30.18
N ALA A 1077 -55.19 60.45 30.43
CA ALA A 1077 -56.40 59.95 29.73
C ALA A 1077 -56.34 59.17 28.39
N ALA A 1078 -56.45 57.82 28.49
CA ALA A 1078 -57.52 56.90 28.01
C ALA A 1078 -58.06 56.94 26.52
N PRO A 1079 -58.96 56.02 26.05
CA PRO A 1079 -58.57 54.79 25.36
C PRO A 1079 -59.39 54.42 24.06
N ARG A 1080 -59.09 53.23 23.49
CA ARG A 1080 -59.93 52.29 22.67
C ARG A 1080 -60.21 52.53 21.16
N SER A 1081 -59.91 51.45 20.41
CA SER A 1081 -60.63 50.82 19.28
C SER A 1081 -60.62 51.46 17.88
N GLY A 1082 -60.49 50.61 16.84
CA GLY A 1082 -61.03 50.90 15.50
C GLY A 1082 -60.10 50.71 14.29
N LYS A 1083 -60.10 49.50 13.73
CA LYS A 1083 -60.31 49.15 12.31
C LYS A 1083 -59.72 50.04 11.16
N THR A 1084 -59.01 49.33 10.27
CA THR A 1084 -59.01 49.37 8.79
C THR A 1084 -58.11 50.31 7.96
N THR A 1085 -57.59 49.67 6.89
CA THR A 1085 -57.30 50.12 5.51
C THR A 1085 -55.96 50.75 5.12
N ARG A 1086 -55.17 49.90 4.41
CA ARG A 1086 -54.70 49.98 3.00
C ARG A 1086 -53.85 51.17 2.51
N ARG A 1087 -52.94 50.78 1.59
CA ARG A 1087 -52.20 51.52 0.53
C ARG A 1087 -50.93 52.22 1.03
N LYS A 1088 -49.80 52.25 0.31
CA LYS A 1088 -49.33 51.74 -1.00
C LYS A 1088 -47.86 52.23 -1.14
N GLN A 1089 -47.04 51.48 -1.90
CA GLN A 1089 -45.89 51.95 -2.69
C GLN A 1089 -44.65 52.47 -1.90
N ALA A 1090 -43.42 52.11 -2.26
CA ALA A 1090 -42.87 51.52 -3.48
C ALA A 1090 -41.74 50.54 -3.14
#